data_AF-A0A6J5X1P9-F1
#
_entry.id   AF-A0A6J5X1P9-F1
#
_cell.length_a   1.000
_cell.length_b   1.000
_cell.length_c   1.000
_cell.angle_alpha   90.00
_cell.angle_beta   90.00
_cell.angle_gamma   90.00
#
_symmetry.space_group_name_H-M   'P 1'
#
loop_
_entity.id
_entity.type
_entity.pdbx_description
1 polymer ?
#
loop_
_entity_poly.entity_id
_entity_poly.type
_entity_poly.pdbx_seq_one_letter_code
_entity_poly.pdbx_strand_id
1 'polypeptide(L)'
;MEFEKRKAATLASLQSEETDKSPKGTVDVPIIPLLNTLNSHPNYFTTSSCSGRISILSQPPHSKLKTKKKALGGTWLFITHDPADPDSVLNRLFRSESTRKDEQDNQNELVFRFEPLIIAVECKDLASAQSLVSKAIACGFRESGITNSSKRVIIAIRCSIRLEVPLGSSDEIMVSREYVRFLVGVANEKMEANRKRTEAFFLALQSESGGFLGPTPANGGTVADGEAELEARDDNAHSDSGSVEVPGCSLSVVEMAISGEPEENLFLWGHSACALEAKNQNGVLVFGGFGGIGRHGRRNHSWLVDPFSGTVKAINVESSPSPRLGHTSSLVGDFVFVIGGRSDPEKILSDVWVLNTSKNEWKFLECSGDVFPPRHRHAAAVVGSKIYVFGGLNNDKITSSLHVLDTDNLQWKELFVSGEHPCARHSHSMVACGSQLYIFGGYNGEQTLGDLYVFNIQTCKWKKEKAAGRSPHARFSHSMFVYRNYLGVIGGCPVRQHCQELAILDLKQSVWRHAKLESTSEDLFVRSTANIVGDDLVMIGGGASCYAFGTKFSKPMKINLLPLMSIDNNIKPVVGQRHAHHYEMVNSEKSGRFQDPQAEDAQSLTEALDLNFESDFPGENGIGQQVESYWILQLKRKYAKVGKDILKKFGWLDLGRKVYSRKGGLHICFPVNGKFSGVFKENKRPLTDLSEGESDHFVKPVIGEECLLNEVTCSKALDILKECGATKLADEVLEVRRAAKSPLKVMNEAVGSLIKDKGLPEELLEELPARWERLGDIVVLPATSFKNPLWDSMREELWPVIAKSVNAHRLARQGRVASNGTRDSTLEILLGDNGWVDHRENGILYSFDATKCMFSWGNLSEKLRMASLNCRDEIVVDLFAGIGYFVLPFLVRANAKLVYACEWNPHAVEALRRNVQANSVSDRCIILEGDNRTVAPKGVADRVCLGLIPTSEGSWVTAVRALRSEGGLLHVHGNVKDSEESLWTKHVSESVGEIAKSEGHCWEVSIEHLERVKWYAPHIRHLVADVRCRQSQR
;
A
#
# COMPACT_ATOMS: atom_id res chain seq x y z
N MET A 1 37.62 8.21 -17.96
CA MET A 1 38.77 7.32 -18.25
C MET A 1 38.96 6.19 -17.23
N GLU A 2 38.55 6.35 -15.98
CA GLU A 2 38.76 5.34 -14.93
C GLU A 2 37.81 4.12 -14.98
N PHE A 3 36.54 4.30 -15.36
CA PHE A 3 35.54 3.22 -15.44
C PHE A 3 35.86 2.19 -16.52
N GLU A 4 36.15 2.64 -17.75
CA GLU A 4 36.47 1.75 -18.89
C GLU A 4 37.68 0.85 -18.61
N LYS A 5 38.72 1.39 -17.95
CA LYS A 5 39.89 0.61 -17.53
C LYS A 5 39.53 -0.50 -16.53
N ARG A 6 38.65 -0.20 -15.56
CA ARG A 6 38.18 -1.19 -14.57
C ARG A 6 37.29 -2.26 -15.18
N LYS A 7 36.42 -1.85 -16.10
CA LYS A 7 35.57 -2.76 -16.87
C LYS A 7 36.44 -3.72 -17.70
N ALA A 8 37.37 -3.19 -18.50
CA ALA A 8 38.29 -4.00 -19.31
C ALA A 8 39.10 -4.98 -18.45
N ALA A 9 39.64 -4.53 -17.31
CA ALA A 9 40.38 -5.39 -16.39
C ALA A 9 39.51 -6.51 -15.77
N THR A 10 38.25 -6.20 -15.43
CA THR A 10 37.33 -7.19 -14.84
C THR A 10 36.88 -8.23 -15.88
N LEU A 11 36.59 -7.80 -17.12
CA LEU A 11 36.23 -8.72 -18.21
C LEU A 11 37.41 -9.61 -18.62
N ALA A 12 38.64 -9.07 -18.65
CA ALA A 12 39.84 -9.87 -18.91
C ALA A 12 40.06 -10.93 -17.82
N SER A 13 39.77 -10.61 -16.55
CA SER A 13 39.83 -11.57 -15.43
C SER A 13 38.72 -12.63 -15.48
N LEU A 14 37.59 -12.38 -16.15
CA LEU A 14 36.55 -13.39 -16.36
C LEU A 14 36.88 -14.35 -17.52
N GLN A 15 37.85 -13.97 -18.36
CA GLN A 15 38.31 -14.73 -19.53
C GLN A 15 39.67 -15.39 -19.32
N SER A 16 40.35 -15.15 -18.19
CA SER A 16 41.62 -15.79 -17.86
C SER A 16 41.43 -17.22 -17.36
N GLU A 17 42.44 -18.06 -17.52
CA GLU A 17 42.48 -19.43 -16.94
C GLU A 17 42.70 -19.43 -15.41
N GLU A 18 42.73 -18.25 -14.77
CA GLU A 18 42.86 -18.13 -13.33
C GLU A 18 41.55 -18.51 -12.63
N THR A 19 41.66 -19.29 -11.56
CA THR A 19 40.50 -19.75 -10.78
C THR A 19 39.70 -18.58 -10.18
N ASP A 20 38.37 -18.63 -10.29
CA ASP A 20 37.49 -17.61 -9.74
C ASP A 20 37.67 -17.49 -8.22
N LYS A 21 37.55 -16.26 -7.69
CA LYS A 21 37.81 -15.97 -6.26
C LYS A 21 36.74 -16.54 -5.32
N SER A 22 35.64 -17.08 -5.84
CA SER A 22 34.66 -17.78 -5.02
C SER A 22 35.22 -19.12 -4.52
N PRO A 23 34.70 -19.66 -3.39
CA PRO A 23 35.08 -20.99 -2.91
C PRO A 23 34.82 -22.12 -3.93
N LYS A 24 33.97 -21.89 -4.94
CA LYS A 24 33.63 -22.85 -6.00
C LYS A 24 34.63 -22.81 -7.17
N GLY A 25 35.44 -21.76 -7.28
CA GLY A 25 36.46 -21.61 -8.34
C GLY A 25 35.91 -21.43 -9.76
N THR A 26 34.58 -21.39 -9.93
CA THR A 26 33.89 -21.21 -11.22
C THR A 26 32.62 -20.38 -11.05
N VAL A 27 32.21 -19.69 -12.11
CA VAL A 27 30.93 -18.95 -12.16
C VAL A 27 29.75 -19.94 -12.20
N ASP A 28 28.65 -19.59 -11.53
CA ASP A 28 27.45 -20.40 -11.51
C ASP A 28 26.80 -20.51 -12.91
N VAL A 29 26.85 -21.72 -13.49
CA VAL A 29 26.30 -22.04 -14.83
C VAL A 29 24.91 -21.43 -15.09
N PRO A 30 23.93 -21.49 -14.17
CA PRO A 30 22.57 -20.99 -14.44
C PRO A 30 22.46 -19.48 -14.71
N ILE A 31 23.47 -18.67 -14.33
CA ILE A 31 23.43 -17.21 -14.51
C ILE A 31 24.46 -16.70 -15.52
N ILE A 32 25.28 -17.56 -16.13
CA ILE A 32 26.25 -17.17 -17.14
C ILE A 32 25.61 -16.30 -18.26
N PRO A 33 24.44 -16.67 -18.84
CA PRO A 33 23.82 -15.84 -19.86
C PRO A 33 23.48 -14.43 -19.37
N LEU A 34 22.94 -14.32 -18.15
CA LEU A 34 22.61 -13.05 -17.52
C LEU A 34 23.85 -12.18 -17.27
N LEU A 35 24.93 -12.78 -16.76
CA LEU A 35 26.19 -12.07 -16.52
C LEU A 35 26.79 -11.57 -17.84
N ASN A 36 26.76 -12.39 -18.90
CA ASN A 36 27.24 -11.99 -20.22
C ASN A 36 26.45 -10.79 -20.76
N THR A 37 25.12 -10.78 -20.65
CA THR A 37 24.27 -9.65 -21.06
C THR A 37 24.54 -8.38 -20.24
N LEU A 38 24.74 -8.51 -18.94
CA LEU A 38 25.11 -7.37 -18.10
C LEU A 38 26.48 -6.81 -18.46
N ASN A 39 27.45 -7.69 -18.74
CA ASN A 39 28.83 -7.32 -19.03
C ASN A 39 29.02 -6.75 -20.44
N SER A 40 28.18 -7.13 -21.41
CA SER A 40 28.19 -6.57 -22.76
C SER A 40 27.71 -5.11 -22.81
N HIS A 41 26.93 -4.66 -21.83
CA HIS A 41 26.36 -3.31 -21.85
C HIS A 41 27.41 -2.22 -21.56
N PRO A 42 27.52 -1.15 -22.36
CA PRO A 42 28.63 -0.18 -22.27
C PRO A 42 28.74 0.52 -20.90
N ASN A 43 27.62 0.77 -20.21
CA ASN A 43 27.61 1.61 -19.01
C ASN A 43 27.65 0.85 -17.67
N TYR A 44 27.79 -0.48 -17.66
CA TYR A 44 27.92 -1.24 -16.42
C TYR A 44 28.61 -2.59 -16.63
N PHE A 45 29.09 -3.21 -15.56
CA PHE A 45 29.66 -4.55 -15.54
C PHE A 45 29.56 -5.19 -14.15
N THR A 46 29.53 -6.52 -14.10
CA THR A 46 29.39 -7.29 -12.86
C THR A 46 30.71 -7.37 -12.11
N THR A 47 30.68 -7.19 -10.79
CA THR A 47 31.86 -7.25 -9.91
C THR A 47 31.86 -8.47 -8.98
N SER A 48 30.68 -9.03 -8.68
CA SER A 48 30.51 -10.32 -8.01
C SER A 48 29.09 -10.86 -8.24
N SER A 49 28.90 -12.17 -8.15
CA SER A 49 27.59 -12.79 -8.35
C SER A 49 27.43 -14.12 -7.59
N CYS A 50 26.19 -14.52 -7.34
CA CYS A 50 25.78 -15.84 -6.86
C CYS A 50 24.38 -16.13 -7.41
N SER A 51 24.18 -17.30 -8.02
CA SER A 51 22.88 -17.68 -8.62
C SER A 51 21.75 -17.87 -7.61
N GLY A 52 22.09 -17.97 -6.33
CA GLY A 52 21.25 -18.44 -5.24
C GLY A 52 21.66 -19.86 -4.83
N ARG A 53 21.54 -20.18 -3.54
CA ARG A 53 22.03 -21.43 -2.96
C ARG A 53 21.16 -21.95 -1.83
N ILE A 54 21.12 -23.27 -1.71
CA ILE A 54 20.64 -24.00 -0.52
C ILE A 54 21.86 -24.52 0.21
N SER A 55 21.91 -24.34 1.52
CA SER A 55 23.12 -24.67 2.28
C SER A 55 22.84 -24.99 3.74
N ILE A 56 23.73 -25.77 4.34
CA ILE A 56 23.80 -25.97 5.79
C ILE A 56 25.14 -25.42 6.26
N LEU A 57 25.09 -24.38 7.08
CA LEU A 57 26.26 -23.74 7.64
C LEU A 57 26.46 -24.24 9.07
N SER A 58 27.66 -24.74 9.35
CA SER A 58 28.16 -24.99 10.70
C SER A 58 28.91 -23.75 11.17
N GLN A 59 28.29 -22.96 12.03
CA GLN A 59 28.89 -21.73 12.57
C GLN A 59 29.35 -21.94 14.02
N PRO A 60 30.50 -21.38 14.43
CA PRO A 60 30.94 -21.49 15.81
C PRO A 60 29.92 -20.85 16.76
N PRO A 61 29.69 -21.43 17.95
CA PRO A 61 28.80 -20.85 18.94
C PRO A 61 29.36 -19.46 19.31
N HIS A 62 28.49 -18.46 19.44
CA HIS A 62 28.88 -17.06 19.63
C HIS A 62 29.94 -16.89 20.74
N SER A 63 31.22 -16.80 20.36
CA SER A 63 32.31 -16.63 21.31
C SER A 63 32.41 -15.18 21.79
N LYS A 64 32.37 -14.99 23.11
CA LYS A 64 32.60 -13.72 23.80
C LYS A 64 34.07 -13.28 23.73
N LEU A 65 34.63 -12.92 22.58
CA LEU A 65 35.91 -12.21 22.54
C LEU A 65 36.07 -11.34 21.29
N LYS A 66 36.36 -10.05 21.52
CA LYS A 66 36.67 -9.05 20.50
C LYS A 66 38.10 -9.22 19.99
N THR A 67 38.29 -9.25 18.67
CA THR A 67 39.38 -8.53 17.99
C THR A 67 38.95 -8.14 16.58
N LYS A 68 39.48 -7.00 16.09
CA LYS A 68 39.15 -6.38 14.81
C LYS A 68 39.53 -7.27 13.61
N LYS A 69 38.66 -7.24 12.59
CA LYS A 69 38.82 -7.64 11.17
C LYS A 69 38.71 -9.14 10.84
N LYS A 70 37.73 -9.43 9.96
CA LYS A 70 37.23 -10.70 9.39
C LYS A 70 36.34 -11.52 10.33
N ALA A 71 35.11 -11.75 9.89
CA ALA A 71 34.21 -12.73 10.51
C ALA A 71 34.91 -14.09 10.56
N LEU A 72 34.92 -14.73 11.72
CA LEU A 72 35.28 -16.15 11.87
C LEU A 72 34.27 -16.94 11.01
N GLY A 73 34.69 -17.34 9.81
CA GLY A 73 33.83 -17.98 8.82
C GLY A 73 33.35 -19.35 9.32
N GLY A 74 32.05 -19.61 9.23
CA GLY A 74 31.50 -20.95 9.41
C GLY A 74 31.86 -21.88 8.24
N THR A 75 31.78 -23.19 8.48
CA THR A 75 32.06 -24.23 7.48
C THR A 75 30.76 -24.72 6.83
N TRP A 76 30.72 -24.81 5.51
CA TRP A 76 29.57 -25.37 4.80
C TRP A 76 29.56 -26.90 4.90
N LEU A 77 28.55 -27.48 5.55
CA LEU A 77 28.33 -28.93 5.55
C LEU A 77 27.62 -29.42 4.28
N PHE A 78 26.80 -28.54 3.72
CA PHE A 78 26.09 -28.75 2.47
C PHE A 78 25.96 -27.42 1.75
N ILE A 79 26.13 -27.43 0.43
CA ILE A 79 25.88 -26.29 -0.44
C ILE A 79 25.50 -26.80 -1.83
N THR A 80 24.47 -26.21 -2.42
CA THR A 80 24.06 -26.47 -3.80
C THR A 80 23.48 -25.21 -4.41
N HIS A 81 23.72 -25.03 -5.70
CA HIS A 81 23.12 -23.98 -6.54
C HIS A 81 21.95 -24.52 -7.39
N ASP A 82 21.66 -25.80 -7.22
CA ASP A 82 20.55 -26.54 -7.82
C ASP A 82 19.54 -26.98 -6.75
N PRO A 83 18.31 -27.35 -7.14
CA PRO A 83 17.37 -27.96 -6.20
C PRO A 83 18.04 -29.08 -5.42
N ALA A 84 17.95 -29.01 -4.09
CA ALA A 84 18.56 -29.97 -3.19
C ALA A 84 17.74 -31.27 -3.18
N ASP A 85 18.42 -32.40 -3.30
CA ASP A 85 17.83 -33.71 -3.07
C ASP A 85 17.65 -33.93 -1.55
N PRO A 86 16.42 -34.17 -1.05
CA PRO A 86 16.15 -34.34 0.38
C PRO A 86 16.98 -35.46 1.02
N ASP A 87 17.18 -36.57 0.32
CA ASP A 87 17.89 -37.72 0.89
C ASP A 87 19.40 -37.46 0.96
N SER A 88 19.98 -36.74 0.00
CA SER A 88 21.36 -36.25 0.05
C SER A 88 21.61 -35.31 1.24
N VAL A 89 20.65 -34.44 1.56
CA VAL A 89 20.72 -33.54 2.73
C VAL A 89 20.62 -34.35 4.03
N LEU A 90 19.68 -35.29 4.10
CA LEU A 90 19.49 -36.15 5.27
C LEU A 90 20.69 -37.04 5.56
N ASN A 91 21.29 -37.65 4.53
CA ASN A 91 22.46 -38.51 4.69
C ASN A 91 23.69 -37.75 5.21
N ARG A 92 23.78 -36.44 4.91
CA ARG A 92 24.85 -35.57 5.42
C ARG A 92 24.60 -35.13 6.86
N LEU A 93 23.34 -34.85 7.22
CA LEU A 93 22.96 -34.44 8.57
C LEU A 93 22.94 -35.61 9.55
N PHE A 94 22.29 -36.73 9.18
CA PHE A 94 22.04 -37.86 10.07
C PHE A 94 22.94 -39.08 9.75
N ARG A 95 24.26 -38.90 9.78
CA ARG A 95 25.24 -40.01 9.58
C ARG A 95 25.08 -41.11 10.66
N SER A 96 25.40 -42.36 10.30
CA SER A 96 25.39 -43.50 11.23
C SER A 96 26.50 -43.41 12.28
N GLU A 97 26.21 -43.92 13.49
CA GLU A 97 27.07 -43.84 14.71
C GLU A 97 28.50 -44.38 14.54
N SER A 98 28.79 -45.16 13.50
CA SER A 98 30.06 -45.84 13.28
C SER A 98 31.23 -44.97 12.78
N THR A 99 31.04 -43.66 12.55
CA THR A 99 32.09 -42.76 12.00
C THR A 99 32.42 -41.53 12.85
N ARG A 100 31.85 -41.38 14.06
CA ARG A 100 32.00 -40.18 14.91
C ARG A 100 33.31 -40.11 15.73
N LYS A 101 34.34 -40.91 15.44
CA LYS A 101 35.45 -41.12 16.41
C LYS A 101 36.67 -40.20 16.36
N ASP A 102 36.83 -39.28 15.41
CA ASP A 102 38.12 -38.57 15.27
C ASP A 102 38.09 -37.04 15.05
N GLU A 103 36.99 -36.31 15.34
CA GLU A 103 37.00 -34.85 15.24
C GLU A 103 36.71 -34.15 16.58
N GLN A 104 37.65 -33.30 16.97
CA GLN A 104 37.76 -32.62 18.25
C GLN A 104 36.64 -31.58 18.48
N ASP A 105 35.78 -31.88 19.46
CA ASP A 105 35.04 -31.01 20.39
C ASP A 105 34.88 -29.52 20.04
N ASN A 106 34.00 -29.19 19.09
CA ASN A 106 33.47 -27.84 18.90
C ASN A 106 31.96 -27.90 18.59
N GLN A 107 31.13 -27.51 19.56
CA GLN A 107 29.66 -27.42 19.45
C GLN A 107 29.22 -26.30 18.50
N ASN A 108 29.40 -26.50 17.20
CA ASN A 108 28.96 -25.53 16.19
C ASN A 108 27.44 -25.62 15.98
N GLU A 109 26.81 -24.47 15.82
CA GLU A 109 25.40 -24.34 15.47
C GLU A 109 25.20 -24.67 13.99
N LEU A 110 24.21 -25.50 13.68
CA LEU A 110 23.84 -25.87 12.33
C LEU A 110 22.63 -25.05 11.87
N VAL A 111 22.78 -24.34 10.76
CA VAL A 111 21.71 -23.51 10.19
C VAL A 111 21.43 -23.89 8.74
N PHE A 112 20.18 -24.27 8.46
CA PHE A 112 19.68 -24.52 7.11
C PHE A 112 19.25 -23.21 6.46
N ARG A 113 19.81 -22.91 5.28
CA ARG A 113 19.61 -21.63 4.59
C ARG A 113 19.21 -21.82 3.13
N PHE A 114 18.30 -20.96 2.66
CA PHE A 114 18.18 -20.61 1.25
C PHE A 114 18.49 -19.12 1.09
N GLU A 115 19.47 -18.83 0.23
CA GLU A 115 19.89 -17.49 -0.12
C GLU A 115 19.62 -17.27 -1.61
N PRO A 116 18.87 -16.22 -2.01
CA PRO A 116 18.51 -15.98 -3.40
C PRO A 116 19.66 -15.36 -4.20
N LEU A 117 19.41 -15.11 -5.50
CA LEU A 117 20.33 -14.42 -6.41
C LEU A 117 20.84 -13.11 -5.78
N ILE A 118 22.15 -12.89 -5.87
CA ILE A 118 22.76 -11.60 -5.62
C ILE A 118 23.81 -11.30 -6.69
N ILE A 119 23.74 -10.10 -7.28
CA ILE A 119 24.73 -9.62 -8.24
C ILE A 119 25.14 -8.20 -7.84
N ALA A 120 26.44 -7.96 -7.69
CA ALA A 120 26.97 -6.61 -7.55
C ALA A 120 27.41 -6.10 -8.92
N VAL A 121 26.95 -4.91 -9.30
CA VAL A 121 27.22 -4.30 -10.61
C VAL A 121 27.82 -2.92 -10.40
N GLU A 122 28.98 -2.65 -11.01
CA GLU A 122 29.54 -1.30 -11.09
C GLU A 122 28.95 -0.60 -12.33
N CYS A 123 28.36 0.57 -12.11
CA CYS A 123 27.76 1.41 -13.13
C CYS A 123 28.66 2.64 -13.39
N LYS A 124 28.63 3.13 -14.63
CA LYS A 124 29.38 4.31 -15.07
C LYS A 124 28.93 5.58 -14.35
N ASP A 125 27.62 5.71 -14.15
CA ASP A 125 26.96 6.87 -13.56
C ASP A 125 25.67 6.48 -12.83
N LEU A 126 25.09 7.45 -12.13
CA LEU A 126 23.88 7.27 -11.33
C LEU A 126 22.64 6.98 -12.18
N ALA A 127 22.56 7.54 -13.39
CA ALA A 127 21.44 7.33 -14.30
C ALA A 127 21.40 5.87 -14.80
N SER A 128 22.55 5.32 -15.18
CA SER A 128 22.70 3.91 -15.57
C SER A 128 22.36 2.98 -14.41
N ALA A 129 22.77 3.33 -13.19
CA ALA A 129 22.43 2.60 -11.98
C ALA A 129 20.92 2.61 -11.67
N GLN A 130 20.27 3.77 -11.76
CA GLN A 130 18.82 3.92 -11.54
C GLN A 130 18.00 3.13 -12.57
N SER A 131 18.40 3.18 -13.85
CA SER A 131 17.76 2.41 -14.92
C SER A 131 17.83 0.90 -14.67
N LEU A 132 19.04 0.40 -14.38
CA LEU A 132 19.26 -1.02 -14.12
C LEU A 132 18.54 -1.52 -12.85
N VAL A 133 18.54 -0.71 -11.78
CA VAL A 133 17.80 -1.00 -10.55
C VAL A 133 16.29 -1.04 -10.81
N SER A 134 15.75 -0.09 -11.56
CA SER A 134 14.31 -0.04 -11.89
C SER A 134 13.88 -1.29 -12.65
N LYS A 135 14.69 -1.71 -13.62
CA LYS A 135 14.46 -2.94 -14.40
C LYS A 135 14.52 -4.19 -13.54
N ALA A 136 15.50 -4.29 -12.66
CA ALA A 136 15.61 -5.40 -11.71
C ALA A 136 14.39 -5.46 -10.77
N ILE A 137 13.93 -4.31 -10.26
CA ILE A 137 12.74 -4.21 -9.38
C ILE A 137 11.48 -4.66 -10.13
N ALA A 138 11.29 -4.24 -11.38
CA ALA A 138 10.17 -4.66 -12.22
C ALA A 138 10.13 -6.18 -12.42
N CYS A 139 11.30 -6.83 -12.48
CA CYS A 139 11.44 -8.29 -12.58
C CYS A 139 11.38 -9.03 -11.23
N GLY A 140 11.06 -8.33 -10.14
CA GLY A 140 10.86 -8.91 -8.81
C GLY A 140 12.06 -8.85 -7.86
N PHE A 141 13.18 -8.23 -8.25
CA PHE A 141 14.33 -7.97 -7.37
C PHE A 141 14.14 -6.69 -6.56
N ARG A 142 13.10 -6.66 -5.71
CA ARG A 142 12.64 -5.47 -4.97
C ARG A 142 13.61 -4.91 -3.93
N GLU A 143 14.62 -5.68 -3.52
CA GLU A 143 15.67 -5.23 -2.59
C GLU A 143 16.91 -4.68 -3.32
N SER A 144 16.81 -4.53 -4.65
CA SER A 144 17.89 -3.97 -5.45
C SER A 144 18.07 -2.48 -5.16
N GLY A 145 19.32 -2.01 -5.16
CA GLY A 145 19.59 -0.61 -4.87
C GLY A 145 21.06 -0.23 -5.01
N ILE A 146 21.31 1.06 -5.00
CA ILE A 146 22.65 1.64 -5.04
C ILE A 146 23.28 1.47 -3.66
N THR A 147 24.36 0.69 -3.59
CA THR A 147 25.12 0.38 -2.36
C THR A 147 26.28 1.34 -2.13
N ASN A 148 26.76 2.01 -3.18
CA ASN A 148 27.77 3.06 -3.09
C ASN A 148 27.57 4.06 -4.23
N SER A 149 27.65 5.36 -3.95
CA SER A 149 27.53 6.44 -4.94
C SER A 149 28.67 7.46 -4.86
N SER A 150 29.62 7.31 -3.92
CA SER A 150 30.60 8.34 -3.58
C SER A 150 31.84 8.38 -4.48
N LYS A 151 32.39 7.20 -4.83
CA LYS A 151 33.58 7.06 -5.70
C LYS A 151 33.37 6.11 -6.87
N ARG A 152 32.57 5.07 -6.65
CA ARG A 152 32.13 4.10 -7.66
C ARG A 152 30.64 3.91 -7.45
N VAL A 153 29.88 3.97 -8.54
CA VAL A 153 28.45 3.70 -8.48
C VAL A 153 28.28 2.20 -8.50
N ILE A 154 27.98 1.59 -7.37
CA ILE A 154 27.81 0.14 -7.25
C ILE A 154 26.38 -0.13 -6.84
N ILE A 155 25.68 -0.97 -7.61
CA ILE A 155 24.37 -1.48 -7.26
C ILE A 155 24.45 -2.93 -6.82
N ALA A 156 23.52 -3.35 -5.97
CA ALA A 156 23.26 -4.76 -5.69
C ALA A 156 21.88 -5.12 -6.26
N ILE A 157 21.82 -6.18 -7.06
CA ILE A 157 20.59 -6.79 -7.56
C ILE A 157 20.26 -7.98 -6.67
N ARG A 158 19.12 -7.93 -5.95
CA ARG A 158 18.75 -8.92 -4.93
C ARG A 158 17.25 -8.92 -4.58
N CYS A 159 16.78 -9.98 -3.93
CA CYS A 159 15.40 -10.13 -3.47
C CYS A 159 15.29 -10.75 -2.06
N SER A 160 14.07 -10.71 -1.50
CA SER A 160 13.79 -11.01 -0.08
C SER A 160 13.36 -12.45 0.22
N ILE A 161 13.37 -13.37 -0.75
CA ILE A 161 12.80 -14.72 -0.60
C ILE A 161 13.68 -15.73 0.17
N ARG A 162 14.30 -15.30 1.27
CA ARG A 162 15.24 -16.09 2.07
C ARG A 162 14.56 -17.19 2.90
N LEU A 163 15.34 -18.14 3.38
CA LEU A 163 14.99 -19.10 4.43
C LEU A 163 16.21 -19.27 5.32
N GLU A 164 16.01 -19.25 6.63
CA GLU A 164 17.06 -19.49 7.62
C GLU A 164 16.42 -20.18 8.83
N VAL A 165 16.84 -21.41 9.11
CA VAL A 165 16.24 -22.27 10.14
C VAL A 165 17.35 -22.99 10.91
N PRO A 166 17.49 -22.80 12.23
CA PRO A 166 18.43 -23.55 13.04
C PRO A 166 17.99 -25.03 13.12
N LEU A 167 18.95 -25.93 12.97
CA LEU A 167 18.73 -27.38 13.01
C LEU A 167 19.19 -28.01 14.34
N GLY A 168 19.97 -27.30 15.15
CA GLY A 168 20.60 -27.81 16.38
C GLY A 168 22.11 -27.58 16.37
N SER A 169 22.86 -28.47 17.02
CA SER A 169 24.33 -28.48 17.00
C SER A 169 24.86 -29.63 16.14
N SER A 170 26.17 -29.62 15.87
CA SER A 170 26.86 -30.73 15.18
C SER A 170 26.67 -32.09 15.89
N ASP A 171 26.48 -32.09 17.20
CA ASP A 171 26.33 -33.31 18.01
C ASP A 171 24.88 -33.76 18.17
N GLU A 172 23.96 -32.79 18.27
CA GLU A 172 22.55 -32.99 18.53
C GLU A 172 21.69 -32.19 17.55
N ILE A 173 21.15 -32.90 16.56
CA ILE A 173 20.14 -32.34 15.65
C ILE A 173 18.80 -32.33 16.37
N MET A 174 18.25 -31.14 16.58
CA MET A 174 17.03 -30.90 17.35
C MET A 174 15.74 -31.09 16.53
N VAL A 175 15.87 -31.45 15.25
CA VAL A 175 14.74 -31.56 14.31
C VAL A 175 14.62 -32.97 13.73
N SER A 176 13.40 -33.37 13.40
CA SER A 176 13.16 -34.68 12.78
C SER A 176 13.60 -34.74 11.32
N ARG A 177 13.81 -35.96 10.80
CA ARG A 177 14.12 -36.19 9.39
C ARG A 177 12.99 -35.68 8.48
N GLU A 178 11.74 -35.84 8.90
CA GLU A 178 10.55 -35.37 8.18
C GLU A 178 10.54 -33.85 8.08
N TYR A 179 10.92 -33.15 9.15
CA TYR A 179 11.01 -31.69 9.15
C TYR A 179 12.11 -31.20 8.20
N VAL A 180 13.27 -31.85 8.18
CA VAL A 180 14.33 -31.52 7.22
C VAL A 180 13.88 -31.73 5.77
N ARG A 181 13.15 -32.82 5.46
CA ARG A 181 12.56 -33.00 4.11
C ARG A 181 11.61 -31.88 3.74
N PHE A 182 10.77 -31.46 4.68
CA PHE A 182 9.88 -30.31 4.49
C PHE A 182 10.67 -29.02 4.20
N LEU A 183 11.72 -28.73 4.97
CA LEU A 183 12.58 -27.55 4.75
C LEU A 183 13.26 -27.58 3.38
N VAL A 184 13.73 -28.74 2.93
CA VAL A 184 14.29 -28.92 1.58
C VAL A 184 13.24 -28.63 0.52
N GLY A 185 12.00 -29.12 0.69
CA GLY A 185 10.88 -28.79 -0.19
C GLY A 185 10.62 -27.29 -0.31
N VAL A 186 10.52 -26.59 0.83
CA VAL A 186 10.33 -25.13 0.88
C VAL A 186 11.50 -24.38 0.23
N ALA A 187 12.73 -24.83 0.45
CA ALA A 187 13.91 -24.22 -0.17
C ALA A 187 13.96 -24.44 -1.68
N ASN A 188 13.54 -25.61 -2.19
CA ASN A 188 13.44 -25.88 -3.61
C ASN A 188 12.35 -25.04 -4.29
N GLU A 189 11.20 -24.84 -3.64
CA GLU A 189 10.17 -23.92 -4.13
C GLU A 189 10.69 -22.48 -4.23
N LYS A 190 11.46 -22.03 -3.22
CA LYS A 190 12.10 -20.70 -3.23
C LYS A 190 13.18 -20.60 -4.31
N MET A 191 13.98 -21.65 -4.52
CA MET A 191 14.97 -21.74 -5.60
C MET A 191 14.31 -21.61 -6.97
N GLU A 192 13.19 -22.30 -7.20
CA GLU A 192 12.44 -22.21 -8.45
C GLU A 192 11.86 -20.81 -8.68
N ALA A 193 11.28 -20.21 -7.63
CA ALA A 193 10.81 -18.83 -7.71
C ALA A 193 11.96 -17.82 -7.94
N ASN A 194 13.17 -18.11 -7.45
CA ASN A 194 14.37 -17.31 -7.74
C ASN A 194 14.76 -17.44 -9.22
N ARG A 195 14.78 -18.66 -9.78
CA ARG A 195 15.10 -18.92 -11.19
C ARG A 195 14.15 -18.19 -12.15
N LYS A 196 12.85 -18.23 -11.92
CA LYS A 196 11.86 -17.50 -12.74
C LYS A 196 12.09 -16.00 -12.77
N ARG A 197 12.49 -15.39 -11.65
CA ARG A 197 12.84 -13.96 -11.58
C ARG A 197 14.12 -13.66 -12.34
N THR A 198 15.13 -14.50 -12.19
CA THR A 198 16.40 -14.40 -12.92
C THR A 198 16.18 -14.47 -14.44
N GLU A 199 15.33 -15.38 -14.90
CA GLU A 199 14.97 -15.54 -16.31
C GLU A 199 14.18 -14.34 -16.85
N ALA A 200 13.16 -13.88 -16.11
CA ALA A 200 12.41 -12.67 -16.47
C ALA A 200 13.32 -11.43 -16.58
N PHE A 201 14.29 -11.31 -15.67
CA PHE A 201 15.25 -10.21 -15.70
C PHE A 201 16.24 -10.32 -16.86
N PHE A 202 16.70 -11.52 -17.18
CA PHE A 202 17.52 -11.78 -18.37
C PHE A 202 16.79 -11.38 -19.66
N LEU A 203 15.54 -11.80 -19.83
CA LEU A 203 14.72 -11.46 -20.99
C LEU A 203 14.51 -9.93 -21.10
N ALA A 204 14.26 -9.25 -19.98
CA ALA A 204 14.08 -7.79 -19.94
C ALA A 204 15.36 -6.99 -20.28
N LEU A 205 16.55 -7.61 -20.14
CA LEU A 205 17.83 -7.00 -20.53
C LEU A 205 18.14 -7.21 -22.02
N GLN A 206 17.73 -8.35 -22.59
CA GLN A 206 17.94 -8.63 -24.01
C GLN A 206 17.10 -7.76 -24.94
N SER A 207 15.91 -7.34 -24.51
CA SER A 207 15.01 -6.50 -25.30
C SER A 207 15.57 -5.10 -25.64
N GLU A 208 16.72 -4.69 -25.08
CA GLU A 208 17.37 -3.39 -25.32
C GLU A 208 18.62 -3.44 -26.21
N SER A 209 19.14 -4.62 -26.56
CA SER A 209 20.41 -4.72 -27.31
C SER A 209 20.28 -4.53 -28.84
N GLY A 210 19.11 -4.09 -29.32
CA GLY A 210 18.86 -3.73 -30.72
C GLY A 210 19.09 -2.24 -30.98
N GLY A 211 20.24 -1.94 -31.59
CA GLY A 211 20.74 -0.67 -32.16
C GLY A 211 19.88 0.60 -32.23
N PHE A 212 20.50 1.70 -31.79
CA PHE A 212 20.18 3.09 -32.13
C PHE A 212 20.38 3.34 -33.64
N LEU A 213 19.32 3.69 -34.38
CA LEU A 213 19.37 4.49 -35.61
C LEU A 213 18.11 5.37 -35.65
N GLY A 214 18.32 6.67 -35.88
CA GLY A 214 17.28 7.70 -35.98
C GLY A 214 16.41 7.58 -37.25
N PRO A 215 15.47 8.52 -37.45
CA PRO A 215 14.09 8.24 -37.85
C PRO A 215 13.84 8.24 -39.37
N THR A 216 12.90 7.42 -39.85
CA THR A 216 11.81 7.80 -40.80
C THR A 216 10.87 6.61 -41.10
N PRO A 217 9.63 6.87 -41.57
CA PRO A 217 8.45 6.04 -41.36
C PRO A 217 8.05 5.19 -42.58
N ALA A 218 7.45 4.02 -42.36
CA ALA A 218 6.50 3.42 -43.30
C ALA A 218 5.75 2.23 -42.68
N ASN A 219 4.43 2.42 -42.53
CA ASN A 219 3.35 1.48 -42.84
C ASN A 219 3.57 -0.04 -42.76
N GLY A 220 2.73 -0.68 -41.94
CA GLY A 220 1.87 -1.76 -42.43
C GLY A 220 1.85 -3.05 -41.60
N GLY A 221 0.75 -3.27 -40.87
CA GLY A 221 0.24 -4.61 -40.48
C GLY A 221 0.79 -5.17 -39.15
N THR A 222 0.25 -4.84 -37.97
CA THR A 222 -0.88 -5.46 -37.24
C THR A 222 -0.95 -6.99 -37.21
N VAL A 223 -1.13 -7.51 -35.98
CA VAL A 223 -1.60 -8.83 -35.45
C VAL A 223 -0.52 -9.42 -34.53
N ALA A 224 -0.73 -9.82 -33.27
CA ALA A 224 -1.81 -9.70 -32.30
C ALA A 224 -1.26 -10.12 -30.92
N ASP A 225 -1.74 -9.46 -29.87
CA ASP A 225 -1.61 -9.85 -28.46
C ASP A 225 -2.50 -11.05 -28.11
N GLY A 226 -2.20 -11.67 -26.96
CA GLY A 226 -3.05 -12.62 -26.23
C GLY A 226 -2.20 -13.53 -25.34
N GLU A 227 -1.74 -13.14 -24.15
CA GLU A 227 -2.50 -12.81 -22.92
C GLU A 227 -3.57 -13.85 -22.53
N ALA A 228 -3.55 -14.20 -21.23
CA ALA A 228 -4.73 -14.48 -20.41
C ALA A 228 -4.30 -14.50 -18.92
N GLU A 229 -5.03 -14.00 -17.92
CA GLU A 229 -6.09 -12.99 -17.79
C GLU A 229 -6.51 -13.01 -16.29
N LEU A 230 -6.94 -11.87 -15.77
CA LEU A 230 -7.90 -11.68 -14.66
C LEU A 230 -8.29 -10.19 -14.75
N GLU A 231 -9.08 -9.85 -15.76
CA GLU A 231 -10.55 -9.67 -15.73
C GLU A 231 -10.99 -8.34 -15.10
N ALA A 232 -11.04 -7.35 -15.98
CA ALA A 232 -11.96 -6.22 -15.93
C ALA A 232 -13.15 -6.52 -16.86
N ARG A 233 -14.36 -6.16 -16.43
CA ARG A 233 -15.52 -5.73 -17.25
C ARG A 233 -16.26 -4.72 -16.37
N ASP A 234 -16.62 -3.53 -16.80
CA ASP A 234 -17.17 -3.12 -18.09
C ASP A 234 -16.69 -1.70 -18.42
N ASP A 235 -16.39 -1.42 -19.69
CA ASP A 235 -16.73 -0.15 -20.34
C ASP A 235 -16.45 -0.25 -21.84
N ASN A 236 -17.53 -0.26 -22.61
CA ASN A 236 -17.53 -0.10 -24.06
C ASN A 236 -17.10 1.33 -24.42
N ALA A 237 -15.99 1.49 -25.13
CA ALA A 237 -15.71 2.71 -25.87
C ALA A 237 -15.01 2.39 -27.20
N HIS A 238 -15.69 2.81 -28.27
CA HIS A 238 -15.28 2.75 -29.66
C HIS A 238 -13.90 3.37 -29.90
N SER A 239 -13.14 2.72 -30.79
CA SER A 239 -11.92 3.23 -31.40
C SER A 239 -12.19 4.55 -32.14
N ASP A 240 -11.45 5.62 -31.81
CA ASP A 240 -11.32 6.77 -32.70
C ASP A 240 -9.85 7.13 -32.88
N SER A 241 -9.43 7.07 -34.14
CA SER A 241 -8.11 7.36 -34.65
C SER A 241 -7.91 8.87 -34.78
N GLY A 242 -6.97 9.45 -34.02
CA GLY A 242 -6.63 10.87 -34.16
C GLY A 242 -5.73 11.40 -33.06
N SER A 243 -4.47 10.96 -33.00
CA SER A 243 -3.45 11.67 -32.20
C SER A 243 -3.04 12.95 -32.92
N VAL A 244 -3.58 14.09 -32.50
CA VAL A 244 -3.01 15.40 -32.85
C VAL A 244 -1.92 15.70 -31.81
N GLU A 245 -0.71 15.17 -32.02
CA GLU A 245 0.47 15.78 -31.40
C GLU A 245 0.60 17.19 -31.98
N VAL A 246 0.70 18.22 -31.13
CA VAL A 246 1.00 19.57 -31.61
C VAL A 246 2.47 19.57 -32.03
N PRO A 247 2.81 19.73 -33.33
CA PRO A 247 4.20 19.80 -33.73
C PRO A 247 4.83 21.04 -33.09
N GLY A 248 5.80 20.85 -32.19
CA GLY A 248 6.74 21.90 -31.78
C GLY A 248 6.31 22.85 -30.65
N CYS A 249 5.28 22.57 -29.84
CA CYS A 249 4.99 23.40 -28.65
C CYS A 249 5.65 22.82 -27.39
N SER A 250 6.86 23.31 -27.12
CA SER A 250 7.57 23.07 -25.88
C SER A 250 7.49 24.32 -25.01
N LEU A 251 7.15 24.16 -23.72
CA LEU A 251 6.97 25.27 -22.80
C LEU A 251 8.16 25.35 -21.85
N SER A 252 8.75 26.54 -21.74
CA SER A 252 9.88 26.77 -20.84
C SER A 252 9.41 26.76 -19.39
N VAL A 253 10.13 26.01 -18.56
CA VAL A 253 9.95 25.96 -17.11
C VAL A 253 11.14 26.63 -16.45
N VAL A 254 10.88 27.58 -15.55
CA VAL A 254 11.91 28.37 -14.87
C VAL A 254 11.71 28.24 -13.36
N GLU A 255 12.76 27.84 -12.64
CA GLU A 255 12.78 27.88 -11.17
C GLU A 255 12.78 29.35 -10.70
N MET A 256 11.90 29.67 -9.74
CA MET A 256 11.82 31.03 -9.21
C MET A 256 12.95 31.30 -8.22
N ALA A 257 13.74 32.35 -8.45
CA ALA A 257 14.74 32.79 -7.48
C ALA A 257 14.05 33.49 -6.29
N ILE A 258 13.90 32.77 -5.18
CA ILE A 258 13.18 33.28 -4.01
C ILE A 258 14.05 34.24 -3.18
N SER A 259 13.46 35.36 -2.75
CA SER A 259 14.09 36.36 -1.88
C SER A 259 13.10 36.89 -0.82
N GLY A 260 13.60 37.59 0.21
CA GLY A 260 12.79 38.03 1.34
C GLY A 260 12.71 36.96 2.43
N GLU A 261 11.57 36.29 2.55
CA GLU A 261 11.40 35.15 3.46
C GLU A 261 12.05 33.87 2.89
N PRO A 262 12.47 32.90 3.74
CA PRO A 262 13.10 31.67 3.27
C PRO A 262 12.21 30.84 2.33
N GLU A 263 12.79 30.28 1.28
CA GLU A 263 12.10 29.44 0.28
C GLU A 263 11.41 28.23 0.92
N GLU A 264 11.99 27.67 1.98
CA GLU A 264 11.45 26.52 2.69
C GLU A 264 10.07 26.79 3.30
N ASN A 265 9.66 28.06 3.46
CA ASN A 265 8.31 28.41 3.87
C ASN A 265 7.25 28.06 2.81
N LEU A 266 7.65 27.91 1.54
CA LEU A 266 6.81 27.49 0.43
C LEU A 266 6.84 25.97 0.18
N PHE A 267 7.68 25.23 0.92
CA PHE A 267 7.73 23.77 0.90
C PHE A 267 6.57 23.18 1.68
N LEU A 268 5.40 23.23 1.05
CA LEU A 268 4.10 22.91 1.63
C LEU A 268 3.31 22.02 0.67
N TRP A 269 2.57 21.03 1.16
CA TRP A 269 1.48 20.41 0.40
C TRP A 269 0.13 20.59 1.09
N GLY A 270 -0.94 20.50 0.31
CA GLY A 270 -2.29 20.72 0.81
C GLY A 270 -2.50 22.13 1.37
N HIS A 271 -1.63 23.07 1.01
CA HIS A 271 -1.90 24.50 1.11
C HIS A 271 -2.90 24.88 0.02
N SER A 272 -3.51 26.05 0.14
CA SER A 272 -4.22 26.67 -0.96
C SER A 272 -3.48 27.93 -1.40
N ALA A 273 -3.66 28.32 -2.65
CA ALA A 273 -3.11 29.55 -3.18
C ALA A 273 -4.11 30.21 -4.12
N CYS A 274 -4.00 31.53 -4.27
CA CYS A 274 -4.82 32.30 -5.20
C CYS A 274 -4.00 33.46 -5.79
N ALA A 275 -4.10 33.67 -7.10
CA ALA A 275 -3.60 34.89 -7.73
C ALA A 275 -4.44 36.09 -7.26
N LEU A 276 -3.76 37.20 -6.97
CA LEU A 276 -4.35 38.49 -6.63
C LEU A 276 -4.24 39.40 -7.85
N GLU A 277 -5.38 39.96 -8.27
CA GLU A 277 -5.48 40.97 -9.32
C GLU A 277 -5.91 42.31 -8.70
N ALA A 278 -5.08 42.87 -7.83
CA ALA A 278 -5.32 44.21 -7.27
C ALA A 278 -4.67 45.26 -8.17
N LYS A 279 -5.28 46.45 -8.28
CA LYS A 279 -4.86 47.57 -9.15
C LYS A 279 -3.38 48.00 -9.04
N ASN A 280 -2.63 47.54 -8.03
CA ASN A 280 -1.19 47.81 -7.84
C ASN A 280 -0.40 46.65 -7.17
N GLN A 281 -0.94 45.44 -7.07
CA GLN A 281 -0.23 44.28 -6.50
C GLN A 281 -0.60 42.99 -7.26
N ASN A 282 0.29 42.57 -8.17
CA ASN A 282 0.23 41.24 -8.78
C ASN A 282 1.03 40.28 -7.90
N GLY A 283 0.36 39.28 -7.34
CA GLY A 283 1.00 38.32 -6.45
C GLY A 283 0.17 37.05 -6.26
N VAL A 284 0.79 36.01 -5.71
CA VAL A 284 0.10 34.79 -5.32
C VAL A 284 0.07 34.72 -3.81
N LEU A 285 -1.13 34.76 -3.24
CA LEU A 285 -1.34 34.51 -1.82
C LEU A 285 -1.31 33.01 -1.57
N VAL A 286 -0.50 32.57 -0.60
CA VAL A 286 -0.38 31.17 -0.17
C VAL A 286 -0.81 31.08 1.30
N PHE A 287 -1.72 30.16 1.60
CA PHE A 287 -2.21 29.95 2.96
C PHE A 287 -2.13 28.49 3.40
N GLY A 288 -1.67 28.30 4.63
CA GLY A 288 -1.70 27.02 5.34
C GLY A 288 -0.90 25.90 4.68
N GLY A 289 -1.36 24.67 4.80
CA GLY A 289 -0.70 23.47 4.31
C GLY A 289 0.16 22.75 5.36
N PHE A 290 0.85 21.70 4.93
CA PHE A 290 1.74 20.89 5.75
C PHE A 290 3.16 20.93 5.20
N GLY A 291 4.12 21.30 6.05
CA GLY A 291 5.54 21.45 5.67
C GLY A 291 6.21 22.59 6.41
N GLY A 292 7.08 23.33 5.72
CA GLY A 292 7.84 24.46 6.26
C GLY A 292 9.12 24.09 7.02
N ILE A 293 9.88 25.12 7.42
CA ILE A 293 11.14 25.01 8.18
C ILE A 293 10.96 24.22 9.48
N GLY A 294 11.92 23.32 9.78
CA GLY A 294 11.95 22.50 10.99
C GLY A 294 11.10 21.24 10.89
N ARG A 295 10.54 20.77 12.02
CA ARG A 295 9.64 19.61 12.02
C ARG A 295 8.37 19.95 11.23
N HIS A 296 8.09 19.20 10.17
CA HIS A 296 6.90 19.45 9.36
C HIS A 296 5.63 19.36 10.20
N GLY A 297 4.78 20.36 10.03
CA GLY A 297 3.51 20.49 10.72
C GLY A 297 2.53 21.24 9.85
N ARG A 298 1.27 21.27 10.27
CA ARG A 298 0.27 22.14 9.67
C ARG A 298 0.60 23.59 9.98
N ARG A 299 0.36 24.48 9.03
CA ARG A 299 0.66 25.91 9.13
C ARG A 299 -0.61 26.74 8.97
N ASN A 300 -0.57 27.98 9.45
CA ASN A 300 -1.55 29.04 9.26
C ASN A 300 -0.90 30.37 8.83
N HIS A 301 0.33 30.31 8.31
CA HIS A 301 0.98 31.49 7.76
C HIS A 301 0.34 31.88 6.43
N SER A 302 0.30 33.19 6.20
CA SER A 302 -0.14 33.80 4.95
C SER A 302 1.07 34.41 4.28
N TRP A 303 1.44 33.91 3.11
CA TRP A 303 2.58 34.40 2.34
C TRP A 303 2.09 35.08 1.08
N LEU A 304 2.60 36.27 0.79
CA LEU A 304 2.44 36.92 -0.51
C LEU A 304 3.71 36.68 -1.32
N VAL A 305 3.55 35.98 -2.45
CA VAL A 305 4.65 35.69 -3.38
C VAL A 305 4.51 36.60 -4.60
N ASP A 306 5.51 37.43 -4.86
CA ASP A 306 5.61 38.18 -6.12
C ASP A 306 6.27 37.29 -7.18
N PRO A 307 5.53 36.87 -8.23
CA PRO A 307 6.06 35.96 -9.24
C PRO A 307 7.04 36.62 -10.23
N PHE A 308 7.18 37.95 -10.23
CA PHE A 308 8.13 38.67 -11.09
C PHE A 308 9.49 38.83 -10.40
N SER A 309 9.48 39.27 -9.14
CA SER A 309 10.72 39.46 -8.37
C SER A 309 11.15 38.22 -7.57
N GLY A 310 10.26 37.24 -7.37
CA GLY A 310 10.48 36.11 -6.48
C GLY A 310 10.43 36.49 -4.99
N THR A 311 10.05 37.71 -4.66
CA THR A 311 10.00 38.18 -3.26
C THR A 311 8.84 37.53 -2.52
N VAL A 312 9.13 36.89 -1.39
CA VAL A 312 8.14 36.33 -0.47
C VAL A 312 8.04 37.22 0.75
N LYS A 313 6.81 37.62 1.11
CA LYS A 313 6.53 38.45 2.29
C LYS A 313 5.49 37.79 3.19
N ALA A 314 5.74 37.83 4.50
CA ALA A 314 4.72 37.50 5.49
C ALA A 314 3.60 38.54 5.47
N ILE A 315 2.34 38.10 5.47
CA ILE A 315 1.21 38.96 5.81
C ILE A 315 1.00 38.84 7.31
N ASN A 316 1.50 39.84 8.05
CA ASN A 316 1.34 39.90 9.50
C ASN A 316 -0.10 40.30 9.83
N VAL A 317 -0.77 39.46 10.61
CA VAL A 317 -2.19 39.56 10.94
C VAL A 317 -2.36 39.27 12.43
N GLU A 318 -3.25 39.99 13.12
CA GLU A 318 -3.51 39.79 14.55
C GLU A 318 -4.36 38.55 14.85
N SER A 319 -5.23 38.18 13.91
CA SER A 319 -6.03 36.95 13.94
C SER A 319 -5.79 36.16 12.66
N SER A 320 -5.87 34.82 12.72
CA SER A 320 -5.63 33.94 11.58
C SER A 320 -6.40 32.62 11.76
N PRO A 321 -6.84 31.96 10.67
CA PRO A 321 -7.45 30.65 10.78
C PRO A 321 -6.49 29.65 11.45
N SER A 322 -7.03 28.63 12.12
CA SER A 322 -6.20 27.58 12.73
C SER A 322 -5.29 26.90 11.69
N PRO A 323 -4.10 26.40 12.07
CA PRO A 323 -3.23 25.64 11.17
C PRO A 323 -3.98 24.51 10.48
N ARG A 324 -3.94 24.43 9.15
CA ARG A 324 -4.82 23.52 8.39
C ARG A 324 -4.25 23.11 7.04
N LEU A 325 -4.69 21.97 6.52
CA LEU A 325 -4.40 21.51 5.16
C LEU A 325 -5.66 20.99 4.47
N GLY A 326 -5.64 20.94 3.13
CA GLY A 326 -6.74 20.44 2.31
C GLY A 326 -7.98 21.33 2.33
N HIS A 327 -7.82 22.61 2.63
CA HIS A 327 -8.84 23.65 2.45
C HIS A 327 -8.74 24.23 1.04
N THR A 328 -9.71 25.04 0.64
CA THR A 328 -9.64 25.84 -0.60
C THR A 328 -9.54 27.33 -0.27
N SER A 329 -8.86 28.09 -1.13
CA SER A 329 -8.89 29.56 -1.13
C SER A 329 -9.53 30.07 -2.41
N SER A 330 -10.37 31.09 -2.31
CA SER A 330 -11.07 31.69 -3.45
C SER A 330 -11.12 33.20 -3.32
N LEU A 331 -10.68 33.93 -4.35
CA LEU A 331 -10.73 35.39 -4.41
C LEU A 331 -12.08 35.85 -4.95
N VAL A 332 -12.76 36.74 -4.22
CA VAL A 332 -13.97 37.45 -4.65
C VAL A 332 -13.78 38.93 -4.32
N GLY A 333 -13.60 39.77 -5.35
CA GLY A 333 -13.18 41.17 -5.15
C GLY A 333 -11.84 41.24 -4.42
N ASP A 334 -11.76 42.03 -3.34
CA ASP A 334 -10.56 42.18 -2.49
C ASP A 334 -10.51 41.19 -1.31
N PHE A 335 -11.32 40.14 -1.35
CA PHE A 335 -11.51 39.22 -0.24
C PHE A 335 -11.12 37.79 -0.64
N VAL A 336 -10.20 37.19 0.11
CA VAL A 336 -9.84 35.77 -0.06
C VAL A 336 -10.55 34.93 0.99
N PHE A 337 -11.43 34.05 0.54
CA PHE A 337 -12.17 33.13 1.38
C PHE A 337 -11.42 31.81 1.52
N VAL A 338 -11.20 31.37 2.75
CA VAL A 338 -10.65 30.05 3.11
C VAL A 338 -11.76 29.20 3.70
N ILE A 339 -12.01 28.04 3.08
CA ILE A 339 -13.16 27.19 3.42
C ILE A 339 -12.68 25.80 3.85
N GLY A 340 -13.10 25.38 5.05
CA GLY A 340 -12.92 24.05 5.59
C GLY A 340 -11.46 23.62 5.76
N GLY A 341 -11.18 22.36 5.44
CA GLY A 341 -9.87 21.72 5.63
C GLY A 341 -9.77 20.93 6.92
N ARG A 342 -8.55 20.65 7.37
CA ARG A 342 -8.31 19.81 8.56
C ARG A 342 -7.16 20.36 9.39
N SER A 343 -7.43 20.64 10.67
CA SER A 343 -6.43 21.21 11.60
C SER A 343 -5.59 20.16 12.32
N ASP A 344 -6.11 18.96 12.50
CA ASP A 344 -5.41 17.84 13.13
C ASP A 344 -6.04 16.51 12.68
N PRO A 345 -5.50 15.34 13.06
CA PRO A 345 -6.07 14.07 12.64
C PRO A 345 -7.54 13.81 13.02
N GLU A 346 -8.15 14.59 13.90
CA GLU A 346 -9.55 14.37 14.32
C GLU A 346 -10.45 15.52 13.88
N LYS A 347 -9.94 16.75 13.90
CA LYS A 347 -10.70 17.95 13.63
C LYS A 347 -10.68 18.33 12.15
N ILE A 348 -11.78 17.96 11.49
CA ILE A 348 -12.13 18.43 10.14
C ILE A 348 -13.04 19.65 10.30
N LEU A 349 -12.81 20.64 9.45
CA LEU A 349 -13.40 21.96 9.60
C LEU A 349 -14.43 22.22 8.50
N SER A 350 -15.45 23.00 8.83
CA SER A 350 -16.45 23.60 7.93
C SER A 350 -16.45 25.13 8.01
N ASP A 351 -15.53 25.71 8.78
CA ASP A 351 -15.48 27.16 8.98
C ASP A 351 -15.10 27.92 7.71
N VAL A 352 -15.56 29.16 7.65
CA VAL A 352 -15.24 30.12 6.59
C VAL A 352 -14.48 31.28 7.21
N TRP A 353 -13.30 31.53 6.70
CA TRP A 353 -12.48 32.68 7.05
C TRP A 353 -12.29 33.56 5.83
N VAL A 354 -12.22 34.87 6.02
CA VAL A 354 -11.96 35.81 4.94
C VAL A 354 -10.78 36.70 5.28
N LEU A 355 -9.85 36.85 4.34
CA LEU A 355 -8.77 37.83 4.40
C LEU A 355 -9.15 39.03 3.53
N ASN A 356 -9.22 40.21 4.12
CA ASN A 356 -9.24 41.46 3.35
C ASN A 356 -7.82 41.78 2.90
N THR A 357 -7.52 41.68 1.60
CA THR A 357 -6.16 41.85 1.07
C THR A 357 -5.70 43.31 1.07
N SER A 358 -6.63 44.27 1.10
CA SER A 358 -6.30 45.70 1.20
C SER A 358 -5.91 46.10 2.63
N LYS A 359 -6.50 45.46 3.64
CA LYS A 359 -6.26 45.75 5.06
C LYS A 359 -5.29 44.78 5.74
N ASN A 360 -5.03 43.62 5.13
CA ASN A 360 -4.31 42.51 5.74
C ASN A 360 -4.96 42.06 7.06
N GLU A 361 -6.29 41.88 7.05
CA GLU A 361 -7.06 41.50 8.23
C GLU A 361 -7.87 40.22 7.95
N TRP A 362 -7.69 39.21 8.79
CA TRP A 362 -8.57 38.04 8.79
C TRP A 362 -9.83 38.29 9.61
N LYS A 363 -10.93 37.72 9.17
CA LYS A 363 -12.19 37.68 9.90
C LYS A 363 -12.82 36.30 9.77
N PHE A 364 -13.25 35.76 10.91
CA PHE A 364 -14.12 34.59 10.92
C PHE A 364 -15.53 35.00 10.47
N LEU A 365 -16.12 34.25 9.54
CA LEU A 365 -17.46 34.51 9.03
C LEU A 365 -18.46 33.50 9.59
N GLU A 366 -19.50 34.03 10.23
CA GLU A 366 -20.70 33.27 10.54
C GLU A 366 -21.61 33.27 9.31
N CYS A 367 -21.66 32.14 8.61
CA CYS A 367 -22.54 31.96 7.46
C CYS A 367 -23.87 31.36 7.91
N SER A 368 -24.96 31.73 7.24
CA SER A 368 -26.32 31.21 7.48
C SER A 368 -26.82 30.40 6.28
N GLY A 369 -28.08 29.95 6.29
CA GLY A 369 -28.64 29.09 5.23
C GLY A 369 -28.43 27.60 5.51
N ASP A 370 -28.18 26.82 4.46
CA ASP A 370 -27.97 25.38 4.58
C ASP A 370 -26.66 25.06 5.31
N VAL A 371 -26.61 23.92 6.01
CA VAL A 371 -25.42 23.52 6.75
C VAL A 371 -24.33 23.06 5.77
N PHE A 372 -23.19 23.75 5.75
CA PHE A 372 -21.99 23.27 5.04
C PHE A 372 -21.25 22.21 5.89
N PRO A 373 -21.20 20.93 5.48
CA PRO A 373 -20.58 19.87 6.27
C PRO A 373 -19.05 19.96 6.32
N PRO A 374 -18.42 19.61 7.47
CA PRO A 374 -16.96 19.59 7.59
C PRO A 374 -16.31 18.68 6.55
N ARG A 375 -15.32 19.20 5.82
CA ARG A 375 -14.66 18.46 4.73
C ARG A 375 -13.28 19.01 4.41
N HIS A 376 -12.42 18.15 3.88
CA HIS A 376 -11.12 18.53 3.33
C HIS A 376 -10.86 17.84 1.98
N ARG A 377 -9.87 18.34 1.23
CA ARG A 377 -9.52 17.91 -0.13
C ARG A 377 -10.72 17.97 -1.10
N HIS A 378 -11.64 18.90 -0.84
CA HIS A 378 -12.67 19.33 -1.78
C HIS A 378 -12.07 20.32 -2.79
N ALA A 379 -12.80 20.62 -3.85
CA ALA A 379 -12.43 21.66 -4.80
C ALA A 379 -13.44 22.82 -4.75
N ALA A 380 -12.97 24.03 -5.06
CA ALA A 380 -13.80 25.22 -5.09
C ALA A 380 -13.51 26.07 -6.33
N ALA A 381 -14.53 26.76 -6.85
CA ALA A 381 -14.40 27.67 -7.98
C ALA A 381 -15.39 28.84 -7.85
N VAL A 382 -15.01 29.99 -8.39
CA VAL A 382 -15.77 31.25 -8.26
C VAL A 382 -16.48 31.57 -9.57
N VAL A 383 -17.75 31.93 -9.48
CA VAL A 383 -18.48 32.58 -10.58
C VAL A 383 -19.25 33.78 -10.03
N GLY A 384 -18.86 34.99 -10.44
CA GLY A 384 -19.40 36.22 -9.86
C GLY A 384 -19.11 36.32 -8.36
N SER A 385 -20.13 36.64 -7.55
CA SER A 385 -20.06 36.67 -6.08
C SER A 385 -20.34 35.31 -5.41
N LYS A 386 -20.25 34.20 -6.16
CA LYS A 386 -20.61 32.87 -5.65
C LYS A 386 -19.41 31.92 -5.68
N ILE A 387 -19.18 31.26 -4.55
CA ILE A 387 -18.14 30.25 -4.38
C ILE A 387 -18.81 28.87 -4.36
N TYR A 388 -18.53 28.07 -5.38
CA TYR A 388 -19.05 26.71 -5.48
C TYR A 388 -18.02 25.73 -4.90
N VAL A 389 -18.47 24.79 -4.07
CA VAL A 389 -17.66 23.77 -3.42
C VAL A 389 -18.21 22.38 -3.74
N PHE A 390 -17.37 21.53 -4.32
CA PHE A 390 -17.76 20.17 -4.69
C PHE A 390 -16.89 19.11 -4.01
N GLY A 391 -17.55 18.03 -3.60
CA GLY A 391 -16.93 16.82 -3.10
C GLY A 391 -16.07 17.02 -1.86
N GLY A 392 -14.98 16.25 -1.76
CA GLY A 392 -14.11 16.17 -0.60
C GLY A 392 -14.40 14.95 0.29
N LEU A 393 -13.72 14.88 1.43
CA LEU A 393 -13.97 13.83 2.42
C LEU A 393 -13.97 14.39 3.84
N ASN A 394 -14.64 13.67 4.72
CA ASN A 394 -14.49 13.77 6.17
C ASN A 394 -13.95 12.43 6.74
N ASN A 395 -14.04 12.20 8.05
CA ASN A 395 -13.49 10.98 8.68
C ASN A 395 -14.23 9.71 8.27
N ASP A 396 -15.48 9.83 7.82
CA ASP A 396 -16.41 8.71 7.67
C ASP A 396 -16.93 8.56 6.22
N LYS A 397 -16.84 9.62 5.40
CA LYS A 397 -17.49 9.68 4.08
C LYS A 397 -16.73 10.52 3.05
N ILE A 398 -16.70 10.04 1.81
CA ILE A 398 -16.39 10.82 0.60
C ILE A 398 -17.71 11.34 0.04
N THR A 399 -17.78 12.61 -0.33
CA THR A 399 -19.03 13.26 -0.77
C THR A 399 -19.01 13.65 -2.26
N SER A 400 -20.20 13.77 -2.85
CA SER A 400 -20.49 14.28 -4.19
C SER A 400 -21.40 15.52 -4.15
N SER A 401 -21.65 16.10 -2.98
CA SER A 401 -22.54 17.25 -2.84
C SER A 401 -21.94 18.52 -3.46
N LEU A 402 -22.76 19.34 -4.11
CA LEU A 402 -22.39 20.69 -4.58
C LEU A 402 -23.02 21.74 -3.66
N HIS A 403 -22.19 22.54 -3.00
CA HIS A 403 -22.64 23.66 -2.18
C HIS A 403 -22.22 24.97 -2.82
N VAL A 404 -22.99 26.03 -2.60
CA VAL A 404 -22.63 27.38 -3.02
C VAL A 404 -22.73 28.33 -1.83
N LEU A 405 -21.67 29.12 -1.62
CA LEU A 405 -21.67 30.26 -0.71
C LEU A 405 -21.88 31.52 -1.55
N ASP A 406 -22.96 32.24 -1.27
CA ASP A 406 -23.18 33.58 -1.80
C ASP A 406 -22.45 34.60 -0.91
N THR A 407 -21.44 35.28 -1.45
CA THR A 407 -20.58 36.15 -0.66
C THR A 407 -21.24 37.50 -0.35
N ASP A 408 -22.32 37.86 -1.03
CA ASP A 408 -23.01 39.14 -0.83
C ASP A 408 -23.91 39.09 0.43
N ASN A 409 -24.52 37.94 0.69
CA ASN A 409 -25.40 37.72 1.86
C ASN A 409 -24.87 36.69 2.87
N LEU A 410 -23.71 36.08 2.60
CA LEU A 410 -23.05 35.06 3.43
C LEU A 410 -23.94 33.83 3.71
N GLN A 411 -24.76 33.44 2.74
CA GLN A 411 -25.62 32.27 2.83
C GLN A 411 -25.09 31.08 2.04
N TRP A 412 -25.05 29.93 2.71
CA TRP A 412 -24.84 28.63 2.09
C TRP A 412 -26.14 28.09 1.52
N LYS A 413 -26.01 27.41 0.38
CA LYS A 413 -27.07 26.62 -0.22
C LYS A 413 -26.52 25.31 -0.79
N GLU A 414 -27.12 24.19 -0.45
CA GLU A 414 -26.88 22.93 -1.15
C GLU A 414 -27.68 22.93 -2.46
N LEU A 415 -26.99 22.68 -3.57
CA LEU A 415 -27.62 22.66 -4.88
C LEU A 415 -28.09 21.24 -5.21
N PHE A 416 -29.40 21.10 -5.40
CA PHE A 416 -29.98 19.94 -6.05
C PHE A 416 -29.71 20.02 -7.54
N VAL A 417 -28.91 19.08 -8.04
CA VAL A 417 -28.41 19.07 -9.41
C VAL A 417 -28.97 17.88 -10.16
N SER A 418 -29.07 18.00 -11.49
CA SER A 418 -29.58 16.96 -12.37
C SER A 418 -28.61 16.66 -13.52
N GLY A 419 -28.83 15.60 -14.30
CA GLY A 419 -27.95 15.18 -15.39
C GLY A 419 -26.91 14.13 -14.98
N GLU A 420 -25.81 14.05 -15.72
CA GLU A 420 -24.73 13.06 -15.51
C GLU A 420 -23.83 13.49 -14.35
N HIS A 421 -24.30 13.32 -13.11
CA HIS A 421 -23.62 13.82 -11.91
C HIS A 421 -22.29 13.08 -11.63
N PRO A 422 -21.20 13.78 -11.28
CA PRO A 422 -19.95 13.13 -10.87
C PRO A 422 -20.11 12.32 -9.58
N CYS A 423 -19.52 11.12 -9.53
CA CYS A 423 -19.49 10.32 -8.30
C CYS A 423 -18.77 11.03 -7.14
N ALA A 424 -18.97 10.52 -5.92
CA ALA A 424 -18.30 11.00 -4.72
C ALA A 424 -16.78 10.92 -4.88
N ARG A 425 -16.08 12.04 -4.66
CA ARG A 425 -14.65 12.15 -4.95
C ARG A 425 -13.96 13.20 -4.10
N HIS A 426 -12.67 12.97 -3.85
CA HIS A 426 -11.78 13.95 -3.24
C HIS A 426 -10.49 14.11 -4.06
N SER A 427 -9.71 15.14 -3.74
CA SER A 427 -8.43 15.42 -4.42
C SER A 427 -8.55 15.54 -5.94
N HIS A 428 -9.72 15.93 -6.43
CA HIS A 428 -9.97 16.39 -7.79
C HIS A 428 -9.71 17.90 -7.86
N SER A 429 -9.73 18.47 -9.07
CA SER A 429 -9.67 19.91 -9.27
C SER A 429 -10.97 20.43 -9.87
N MET A 430 -11.29 21.69 -9.60
CA MET A 430 -12.44 22.39 -10.17
C MET A 430 -12.02 23.80 -10.58
N VAL A 431 -12.42 24.25 -11.77
CA VAL A 431 -12.19 25.62 -12.25
C VAL A 431 -13.45 26.16 -12.91
N ALA A 432 -13.60 27.48 -12.94
CA ALA A 432 -14.68 28.16 -13.64
C ALA A 432 -14.20 28.74 -14.97
N CYS A 433 -15.02 28.61 -16.02
CA CYS A 433 -14.83 29.34 -17.27
C CYS A 433 -16.20 29.83 -17.76
N GLY A 434 -16.40 31.15 -17.75
CA GLY A 434 -17.72 31.75 -18.01
C GLY A 434 -18.75 31.31 -16.96
N SER A 435 -19.91 30.82 -17.42
CA SER A 435 -21.00 30.31 -16.57
C SER A 435 -20.92 28.80 -16.29
N GLN A 436 -19.76 28.19 -16.49
CA GLN A 436 -19.58 26.74 -16.39
C GLN A 436 -18.47 26.39 -15.39
N LEU A 437 -18.71 25.34 -14.60
CA LEU A 437 -17.70 24.74 -13.71
C LEU A 437 -17.20 23.45 -14.33
N TYR A 438 -15.89 23.30 -14.42
CA TYR A 438 -15.25 22.10 -14.95
C TYR A 438 -14.63 21.32 -13.79
N ILE A 439 -14.89 20.01 -13.72
CA ILE A 439 -14.28 19.09 -12.75
C ILE A 439 -13.52 18.00 -13.50
N PHE A 440 -12.29 17.72 -13.08
CA PHE A 440 -11.50 16.64 -13.62
C PHE A 440 -10.91 15.73 -12.53
N GLY A 441 -10.99 14.43 -12.77
CA GLY A 441 -10.30 13.40 -12.01
C GLY A 441 -10.69 13.29 -10.52
N GLY A 442 -9.73 12.87 -9.69
CA GLY A 442 -9.91 12.62 -8.25
C GLY A 442 -9.79 11.15 -7.87
N TYR A 443 -10.17 10.85 -6.63
CA TYR A 443 -10.25 9.49 -6.08
C TYR A 443 -11.60 9.29 -5.39
N ASN A 444 -12.28 8.18 -5.68
CA ASN A 444 -13.60 7.88 -5.14
C ASN A 444 -13.59 6.97 -3.89
N GLY A 445 -12.41 6.54 -3.43
CA GLY A 445 -12.27 5.55 -2.36
C GLY A 445 -11.76 4.19 -2.85
N GLU A 446 -11.88 3.92 -4.14
CA GLU A 446 -11.49 2.66 -4.76
C GLU A 446 -10.44 2.87 -5.84
N GLN A 447 -10.74 3.76 -6.80
CA GLN A 447 -9.95 3.99 -8.00
C GLN A 447 -9.71 5.48 -8.28
N THR A 448 -8.64 5.75 -9.04
CA THR A 448 -8.35 7.07 -9.58
C THR A 448 -9.25 7.35 -10.77
N LEU A 449 -9.77 8.57 -10.86
CA LEU A 449 -10.72 8.99 -11.89
C LEU A 449 -10.03 9.85 -12.95
N GLY A 450 -10.50 9.76 -14.19
CA GLY A 450 -9.99 10.51 -15.35
C GLY A 450 -11.11 11.10 -16.23
N ASP A 451 -12.28 11.26 -15.65
CA ASP A 451 -13.47 11.84 -16.26
C ASP A 451 -13.48 13.38 -16.13
N LEU A 452 -14.00 14.04 -17.16
CA LEU A 452 -14.25 15.48 -17.20
C LEU A 452 -15.75 15.73 -17.14
N TYR A 453 -16.19 16.57 -16.22
CA TYR A 453 -17.58 17.01 -16.13
C TYR A 453 -17.68 18.52 -16.22
N VAL A 454 -18.81 18.98 -16.75
CA VAL A 454 -19.19 20.38 -16.80
C VAL A 454 -20.52 20.57 -16.12
N PHE A 455 -20.57 21.54 -15.19
CA PHE A 455 -21.78 22.01 -14.57
C PHE A 455 -22.18 23.36 -15.16
N ASN A 456 -23.39 23.45 -15.67
CA ASN A 456 -23.98 24.71 -16.09
C ASN A 456 -24.76 25.31 -14.91
N ILE A 457 -24.30 26.47 -14.43
CA ILE A 457 -24.89 27.13 -13.25
C ILE A 457 -26.30 27.68 -13.50
N GLN A 458 -26.66 27.97 -14.75
CA GLN A 458 -27.98 28.52 -15.10
C GLN A 458 -29.03 27.41 -15.13
N THR A 459 -28.68 26.24 -15.67
CA THR A 459 -29.61 25.10 -15.77
C THR A 459 -29.52 24.16 -14.57
N CYS A 460 -28.49 24.30 -13.72
CA CYS A 460 -28.16 23.39 -12.63
C CYS A 460 -27.99 21.93 -13.09
N LYS A 461 -27.39 21.75 -14.26
CA LYS A 461 -27.16 20.42 -14.86
C LYS A 461 -25.69 20.08 -14.98
N TRP A 462 -25.35 18.86 -14.57
CA TRP A 462 -24.08 18.21 -14.89
C TRP A 462 -24.16 17.48 -16.23
N LYS A 463 -23.06 17.51 -16.95
CA LYS A 463 -22.84 16.76 -18.19
C LYS A 463 -21.44 16.16 -18.17
N LYS A 464 -21.30 14.90 -18.56
CA LYS A 464 -19.98 14.29 -18.78
C LYS A 464 -19.46 14.78 -20.12
N GLU A 465 -18.34 15.49 -20.10
CA GLU A 465 -17.82 16.12 -21.30
C GLU A 465 -16.93 15.15 -22.09
N LYS A 466 -17.29 14.98 -23.37
CA LYS A 466 -16.56 14.13 -24.32
C LYS A 466 -15.78 15.04 -25.26
N ALA A 467 -14.54 15.33 -24.88
CA ALA A 467 -13.60 16.06 -25.74
C ALA A 467 -12.84 15.09 -26.64
N ALA A 468 -12.58 15.51 -27.88
CA ALA A 468 -11.74 14.78 -28.81
C ALA A 468 -10.25 14.85 -28.40
N GLY A 469 -9.42 13.98 -28.99
CA GLY A 469 -8.00 13.88 -28.64
C GLY A 469 -7.73 13.09 -27.36
N ARG A 470 -6.45 12.97 -26.99
CA ARG A 470 -6.01 12.14 -25.86
C ARG A 470 -6.31 12.83 -24.53
N SER A 471 -7.35 12.40 -23.81
CA SER A 471 -7.61 12.89 -22.45
C SER A 471 -6.44 12.58 -21.50
N PRO A 472 -6.12 13.45 -20.53
CA PRO A 472 -5.17 13.11 -19.48
C PRO A 472 -5.58 11.83 -18.74
N HIS A 473 -4.60 11.01 -18.40
CA HIS A 473 -4.82 9.80 -17.61
C HIS A 473 -5.47 10.10 -16.26
N ALA A 474 -6.27 9.13 -15.78
CA ALA A 474 -6.89 9.15 -14.47
C ALA A 474 -5.89 9.49 -13.36
N ARG A 475 -6.21 10.49 -12.54
CA ARG A 475 -5.29 11.06 -11.55
C ARG A 475 -5.99 11.85 -10.44
N PHE A 476 -5.31 11.98 -9.31
CA PHE A 476 -5.72 12.81 -8.17
C PHE A 476 -4.55 13.65 -7.66
N SER A 477 -4.85 14.67 -6.86
CA SER A 477 -3.85 15.64 -6.36
C SER A 477 -3.06 16.34 -7.47
N HIS A 478 -3.66 16.48 -8.65
CA HIS A 478 -3.17 17.31 -9.75
C HIS A 478 -3.64 18.76 -9.53
N SER A 479 -3.16 19.67 -10.37
CA SER A 479 -3.65 21.05 -10.42
C SER A 479 -4.35 21.29 -11.76
N MET A 480 -5.39 22.14 -11.74
CA MET A 480 -6.12 22.55 -12.93
C MET A 480 -6.21 24.07 -12.96
N PHE A 481 -6.14 24.66 -14.15
CA PHE A 481 -6.19 26.11 -14.34
C PHE A 481 -6.90 26.46 -15.65
N VAL A 482 -7.37 27.69 -15.76
CA VAL A 482 -7.89 28.26 -17.01
C VAL A 482 -6.96 29.37 -17.44
N TYR A 483 -6.49 29.32 -18.69
CA TYR A 483 -5.73 30.37 -19.33
C TYR A 483 -6.39 30.72 -20.67
N ARG A 484 -7.03 31.88 -20.74
CA ARG A 484 -7.81 32.32 -21.91
C ARG A 484 -8.87 31.25 -22.29
N ASN A 485 -8.75 30.61 -23.44
CA ASN A 485 -9.68 29.57 -23.91
C ASN A 485 -9.21 28.13 -23.61
N TYR A 486 -8.16 27.97 -22.80
CA TYR A 486 -7.55 26.69 -22.53
C TYR A 486 -7.74 26.28 -21.07
N LEU A 487 -8.14 25.02 -20.86
CA LEU A 487 -8.13 24.38 -19.55
C LEU A 487 -6.92 23.47 -19.45
N GLY A 488 -6.03 23.72 -18.50
CA GLY A 488 -4.80 22.95 -18.30
C GLY A 488 -4.89 21.99 -17.12
N VAL A 489 -4.32 20.79 -17.24
CA VAL A 489 -4.17 19.79 -16.17
C VAL A 489 -2.70 19.38 -16.07
N ILE A 490 -2.12 19.54 -14.88
CA ILE A 490 -0.70 19.27 -14.62
C ILE A 490 -0.49 18.51 -13.30
N GLY A 491 0.52 17.63 -13.27
CA GLY A 491 0.95 16.94 -12.07
C GLY A 491 -0.03 15.86 -11.56
N GLY A 492 0.06 15.57 -10.25
CA GLY A 492 -0.76 14.57 -9.57
C GLY A 492 -0.26 13.12 -9.64
N CYS A 493 -1.04 12.22 -9.05
CA CYS A 493 -0.76 10.78 -8.96
C CYS A 493 -1.79 9.97 -9.74
N PRO A 494 -1.41 8.85 -10.38
CA PRO A 494 -0.10 8.19 -10.32
C PRO A 494 1.01 8.91 -11.12
N VAL A 495 2.22 8.92 -10.56
CA VAL A 495 3.43 9.47 -11.19
C VAL A 495 3.93 8.45 -12.23
N ARG A 496 4.09 8.86 -13.49
CA ARG A 496 4.49 7.98 -14.63
C ARG A 496 5.82 8.44 -15.25
N GLN A 497 6.44 7.62 -16.10
CA GLN A 497 7.75 7.96 -16.73
C GLN A 497 7.75 9.27 -17.55
N HIS A 498 6.58 9.82 -17.89
CA HIS A 498 6.41 11.10 -18.59
C HIS A 498 5.69 12.15 -17.71
N CYS A 499 6.25 12.48 -16.53
CA CYS A 499 5.68 13.52 -15.63
C CYS A 499 5.79 14.96 -16.18
N GLN A 500 6.41 15.14 -17.34
CA GLN A 500 6.76 16.44 -17.94
C GLN A 500 5.75 16.88 -19.02
N GLU A 501 4.51 16.44 -18.95
CA GLU A 501 3.46 16.79 -19.90
C GLU A 501 2.38 17.66 -19.24
N LEU A 502 2.05 18.77 -19.90
CA LEU A 502 0.88 19.59 -19.60
C LEU A 502 -0.24 19.20 -20.57
N ALA A 503 -1.34 18.66 -20.04
CA ALA A 503 -2.54 18.39 -20.83
C ALA A 503 -3.38 19.66 -20.92
N ILE A 504 -3.83 20.00 -22.12
CA ILE A 504 -4.52 21.26 -22.43
C ILE A 504 -5.76 20.94 -23.24
N LEU A 505 -6.93 21.31 -22.72
CA LEU A 505 -8.19 21.26 -23.45
C LEU A 505 -8.46 22.62 -24.08
N ASP A 506 -8.54 22.65 -25.40
CA ASP A 506 -9.11 23.79 -26.13
C ASP A 506 -10.62 23.79 -25.92
N LEU A 507 -11.14 24.77 -25.17
CA LEU A 507 -12.56 24.85 -24.82
C LEU A 507 -13.44 25.27 -26.01
N LYS A 508 -12.87 25.88 -27.06
CA LYS A 508 -13.62 26.23 -28.29
C LYS A 508 -13.78 25.02 -29.19
N GLN A 509 -12.69 24.27 -29.37
CA GLN A 509 -12.68 23.09 -30.25
C GLN A 509 -13.12 21.83 -29.52
N SER A 510 -13.15 21.83 -28.19
CA SER A 510 -13.35 20.65 -27.34
C SER A 510 -12.35 19.53 -27.67
N VAL A 511 -11.07 19.89 -27.81
CA VAL A 511 -9.97 18.97 -28.15
C VAL A 511 -8.85 19.02 -27.12
N TRP A 512 -8.45 17.86 -26.59
CA TRP A 512 -7.26 17.69 -25.76
C TRP A 512 -5.98 17.69 -26.60
N ARG A 513 -5.00 18.46 -26.14
CA ARG A 513 -3.64 18.59 -26.66
C ARG A 513 -2.64 18.40 -25.52
N HIS A 514 -1.41 18.03 -25.84
CA HIS A 514 -0.34 17.84 -24.85
C HIS A 514 0.86 18.70 -25.23
N ALA A 515 1.35 19.48 -24.28
CA ALA A 515 2.56 20.28 -24.43
C ALA A 515 3.68 19.67 -23.56
N LYS A 516 4.89 19.61 -24.12
CA LYS A 516 6.07 19.13 -23.39
C LYS A 516 6.64 20.27 -22.55
N LEU A 517 7.04 19.97 -21.33
CA LEU A 517 7.72 20.91 -20.45
C LEU A 517 9.24 20.77 -20.61
N GLU A 518 9.89 21.86 -21.02
CA GLU A 518 11.34 21.95 -21.22
C GLU A 518 12.04 22.08 -19.86
N SER A 519 12.83 21.07 -19.51
CA SER A 519 13.53 20.91 -18.22
C SER A 519 12.62 21.03 -16.99
N THR A 520 12.01 19.92 -16.57
CA THR A 520 11.64 19.83 -15.16
C THR A 520 12.89 19.39 -14.40
N SER A 521 13.22 20.13 -13.34
CA SER A 521 13.84 19.56 -12.14
C SER A 521 13.15 18.24 -11.76
N GLU A 522 13.73 17.48 -10.84
CA GLU A 522 13.17 16.23 -10.30
C GLU A 522 11.83 16.39 -9.52
N ASP A 523 11.03 17.41 -9.86
CA ASP A 523 9.79 17.82 -9.25
C ASP A 523 8.58 17.06 -9.79
N LEU A 524 7.66 16.74 -8.88
CA LEU A 524 6.56 15.81 -9.14
C LEU A 524 5.24 16.53 -9.44
N PHE A 525 5.14 17.83 -9.13
CA PHE A 525 3.91 18.63 -9.19
C PHE A 525 2.69 17.96 -8.53
N VAL A 526 2.93 17.11 -7.53
CA VAL A 526 1.89 16.40 -6.77
C VAL A 526 1.45 17.31 -5.64
N ARG A 527 0.14 17.61 -5.54
CA ARG A 527 -0.44 18.50 -4.50
C ARG A 527 0.13 19.93 -4.54
N SER A 528 0.65 20.35 -5.68
CA SER A 528 1.03 21.74 -5.94
C SER A 528 -0.21 22.59 -6.19
N THR A 529 -0.07 23.91 -6.03
CA THR A 529 -1.07 24.86 -6.51
C THR A 529 -0.60 25.48 -7.82
N ALA A 530 -1.56 25.80 -8.69
CA ALA A 530 -1.35 26.33 -10.03
C ALA A 530 -2.10 27.66 -10.14
N ASN A 531 -1.38 28.77 -10.35
CA ASN A 531 -1.96 30.12 -10.34
C ASN A 531 -1.52 30.86 -11.60
N ILE A 532 -2.46 31.44 -12.33
CA ILE A 532 -2.15 32.27 -13.51
C ILE A 532 -1.86 33.69 -13.05
N VAL A 533 -0.70 34.22 -13.41
CA VAL A 533 -0.36 35.64 -13.23
C VAL A 533 0.20 36.17 -14.55
N GLY A 534 -0.60 36.99 -15.24
CA GLY A 534 -0.31 37.40 -16.61
C GLY A 534 -0.30 36.19 -17.56
N ASP A 535 0.80 35.99 -18.28
CA ASP A 535 0.99 34.85 -19.19
C ASP A 535 1.77 33.69 -18.56
N ASP A 536 2.05 33.76 -17.25
CA ASP A 536 2.81 32.76 -16.54
C ASP A 536 1.92 31.91 -15.62
N LEU A 537 2.14 30.60 -15.66
CA LEU A 537 1.61 29.64 -14.71
C LEU A 537 2.61 29.47 -13.56
N VAL A 538 2.23 29.97 -12.39
CA VAL A 538 3.02 29.92 -11.16
C VAL A 538 2.63 28.68 -10.35
N MET A 539 3.58 27.75 -10.23
CA MET A 539 3.45 26.51 -9.48
C MET A 539 4.10 26.68 -8.11
N ILE A 540 3.32 26.51 -7.02
CA ILE A 540 3.84 26.65 -5.65
C ILE A 540 3.67 25.35 -4.88
N GLY A 541 4.73 24.98 -4.18
CA GLY A 541 4.79 23.83 -3.28
C GLY A 541 4.39 22.51 -3.95
N GLY A 542 3.78 21.64 -3.16
CA GLY A 542 3.55 20.24 -3.51
C GLY A 542 4.73 19.37 -3.11
N GLY A 543 4.66 18.10 -3.50
CA GLY A 543 5.62 17.09 -3.14
C GLY A 543 5.00 15.74 -2.82
N ALA A 544 5.87 14.81 -2.44
CA ALA A 544 5.50 13.46 -2.03
C ALA A 544 6.27 13.05 -0.77
N SER A 545 5.59 12.31 0.10
CA SER A 545 6.25 11.58 1.19
C SER A 545 6.42 10.15 0.74
N CYS A 546 7.65 9.66 0.70
CA CYS A 546 7.94 8.26 0.47
C CYS A 546 8.52 7.66 1.74
N TYR A 547 7.99 6.51 2.15
CA TYR A 547 8.42 5.78 3.36
C TYR A 547 9.93 5.48 3.37
N ALA A 548 10.56 5.39 2.20
CA ALA A 548 11.99 5.08 2.05
C ALA A 548 12.92 6.30 1.92
N PHE A 549 12.42 7.46 1.48
CA PHE A 549 13.26 8.62 1.10
C PHE A 549 12.88 9.91 1.85
N GLY A 550 11.91 9.84 2.76
CA GLY A 550 11.40 11.00 3.48
C GLY A 550 10.43 11.84 2.64
N THR A 551 10.30 13.10 3.01
CA THR A 551 9.42 14.06 2.34
C THR A 551 10.22 14.89 1.36
N LYS A 552 9.86 14.83 0.07
CA LYS A 552 10.36 15.74 -0.96
C LYS A 552 9.29 16.77 -1.29
N PHE A 553 9.61 18.04 -1.10
CA PHE A 553 8.77 19.15 -1.56
C PHE A 553 9.20 19.61 -2.94
N SER A 554 8.26 20.20 -3.66
CA SER A 554 8.56 20.85 -4.93
C SER A 554 8.88 22.32 -4.74
N LYS A 555 9.88 22.78 -5.49
CA LYS A 555 10.29 24.18 -5.51
C LYS A 555 9.24 25.04 -6.23
N PRO A 556 9.18 26.35 -5.96
CA PRO A 556 8.34 27.27 -6.73
C PRO A 556 8.86 27.41 -8.17
N MET A 557 7.98 27.18 -9.14
CA MET A 557 8.33 27.19 -10.57
C MET A 557 7.37 28.11 -11.34
N LYS A 558 7.85 28.60 -12.48
CA LYS A 558 7.07 29.38 -13.44
C LYS A 558 7.10 28.72 -14.81
N ILE A 559 5.94 28.62 -15.46
CA ILE A 559 5.80 28.06 -16.81
C ILE A 559 5.21 29.14 -17.71
N ASN A 560 5.92 29.51 -18.77
CA ASN A 560 5.44 30.52 -19.70
C ASN A 560 4.39 29.91 -20.65
N LEU A 561 3.16 30.41 -20.61
CA LEU A 561 2.03 29.90 -21.41
C LEU A 561 1.83 30.65 -22.74
N LEU A 562 2.56 31.75 -22.98
CA LEU A 562 2.42 32.55 -24.19
C LEU A 562 2.61 31.75 -25.50
N PRO A 563 3.52 30.75 -25.59
CA PRO A 563 3.64 29.90 -26.78
C PRO A 563 2.35 29.17 -27.16
N LEU A 564 1.42 28.93 -26.22
CA LEU A 564 0.11 28.35 -26.53
C LEU A 564 -0.73 29.24 -27.46
N MET A 565 -0.47 30.55 -27.50
CA MET A 565 -1.12 31.46 -28.44
C MET A 565 -0.71 31.23 -29.89
N SER A 566 0.50 30.72 -30.13
CA SER A 566 0.99 30.44 -31.49
C SER A 566 0.32 29.23 -32.14
N ILE A 567 -0.31 28.37 -31.32
CA ILE A 567 -1.11 27.22 -31.75
C ILE A 567 -2.40 27.69 -32.46
N ASP A 568 -2.93 28.86 -32.08
CA ASP A 568 -4.17 29.43 -32.64
C ASP A 568 -3.96 30.04 -34.06
N ASN A 569 -2.71 30.40 -34.42
CA ASN A 569 -2.38 31.13 -35.65
C ASN A 569 -1.96 30.25 -36.86
N ASN A 570 -1.82 28.93 -36.69
CA ASN A 570 -1.31 28.02 -37.74
C ASN A 570 -2.38 27.26 -38.54
N ILE A 571 -3.62 27.76 -38.60
CA ILE A 571 -4.71 27.10 -39.33
C ILE A 571 -5.07 27.93 -40.57
N LYS A 572 -4.64 27.48 -41.77
CA LYS A 572 -5.27 27.87 -43.03
C LYS A 572 -6.61 27.13 -43.15
N PRO A 573 -7.67 27.78 -43.66
CA PRO A 573 -8.96 27.13 -43.86
C PRO A 573 -8.84 26.10 -44.99
N VAL A 574 -9.12 24.83 -44.69
CA VAL A 574 -9.32 23.81 -45.73
C VAL A 574 -10.70 24.00 -46.31
N VAL A 575 -10.75 24.64 -47.49
CA VAL A 575 -11.94 24.76 -48.33
C VAL A 575 -12.10 23.46 -49.11
N GLY A 576 -13.16 22.70 -48.80
CA GLY A 576 -13.75 21.65 -49.64
C GLY A 576 -15.23 21.98 -49.87
N GLN A 577 -15.69 21.85 -51.12
CA GLN A 577 -16.82 22.56 -51.72
C GLN A 577 -18.24 22.25 -51.16
N ARG A 578 -18.95 23.33 -50.80
CA ARG A 578 -20.36 23.72 -51.08
C ARG A 578 -21.47 22.64 -51.08
N HIS A 579 -22.46 22.81 -50.19
CA HIS A 579 -23.71 23.52 -50.54
C HIS A 579 -24.39 24.14 -49.32
N ALA A 580 -25.02 25.29 -49.57
CA ALA A 580 -25.37 26.34 -48.64
C ALA A 580 -26.74 26.15 -47.97
N HIS A 581 -26.93 26.74 -46.79
CA HIS A 581 -28.05 27.66 -46.55
C HIS A 581 -27.64 28.72 -45.53
N HIS A 582 -27.67 29.99 -45.99
CA HIS A 582 -27.66 31.20 -45.18
C HIS A 582 -28.80 31.20 -44.17
N TYR A 583 -28.59 31.78 -42.98
CA TYR A 583 -29.31 33.00 -42.60
C TYR A 583 -28.55 33.75 -41.50
N GLU A 584 -28.50 35.07 -41.67
CA GLU A 584 -27.70 36.06 -40.95
C GLU A 584 -28.20 36.35 -39.52
N MET A 585 -27.26 36.76 -38.66
CA MET A 585 -27.54 37.53 -37.45
C MET A 585 -27.93 38.96 -37.84
N VAL A 586 -29.04 39.46 -37.28
CA VAL A 586 -29.32 40.90 -37.20
C VAL A 586 -29.43 41.29 -35.72
N ASN A 587 -28.57 42.22 -35.30
CA ASN A 587 -28.72 42.99 -34.08
C ASN A 587 -29.78 44.08 -34.30
N SER A 588 -30.70 44.26 -33.34
CA SER A 588 -31.28 45.58 -33.04
C SER A 588 -31.98 45.57 -31.69
N GLU A 589 -31.65 46.57 -30.87
CA GLU A 589 -32.39 46.99 -29.69
C GLU A 589 -33.79 47.51 -30.04
N LYS A 590 -34.77 47.29 -29.15
CA LYS A 590 -35.71 48.28 -28.52
C LYS A 590 -37.13 47.73 -28.27
N SER A 591 -37.54 47.90 -27.01
CA SER A 591 -38.87 48.24 -26.46
C SER A 591 -40.16 47.73 -27.12
N GLY A 592 -41.02 47.06 -26.34
CA GLY A 592 -42.44 46.89 -26.70
C GLY A 592 -43.22 45.99 -25.75
N ARG A 593 -44.24 46.59 -25.12
CA ARG A 593 -45.20 46.10 -24.12
C ARG A 593 -46.24 45.09 -24.66
N PHE A 594 -46.74 44.22 -23.76
CA PHE A 594 -48.04 43.48 -23.74
C PHE A 594 -48.31 42.52 -24.94
N GLN A 595 -48.91 41.33 -24.81
CA GLN A 595 -50.13 40.92 -24.11
C GLN A 595 -50.23 39.37 -24.18
N ASP A 596 -50.80 38.74 -23.14
CA ASP A 596 -51.33 37.36 -23.14
C ASP A 596 -52.64 37.32 -23.96
N PRO A 597 -53.09 36.17 -24.52
CA PRO A 597 -53.92 35.24 -23.74
C PRO A 597 -53.87 33.73 -24.12
N GLN A 598 -54.18 32.86 -23.13
CA GLN A 598 -55.14 31.71 -23.09
C GLN A 598 -55.38 30.88 -24.39
N ALA A 599 -55.61 29.56 -24.44
CA ALA A 599 -55.91 28.42 -23.56
C ALA A 599 -56.48 27.29 -24.48
N GLU A 600 -56.66 26.06 -23.96
CA GLU A 600 -57.54 24.96 -24.47
C GLU A 600 -57.20 24.27 -25.82
N ASP A 601 -57.46 22.99 -26.10
CA ASP A 601 -57.79 21.78 -25.32
C ASP A 601 -57.56 20.52 -26.22
N ALA A 602 -57.28 19.39 -25.57
CA ALA A 602 -57.77 18.01 -25.78
C ALA A 602 -57.74 17.19 -27.13
N GLN A 603 -57.60 15.86 -26.91
CA GLN A 603 -57.99 14.66 -27.71
C GLN A 603 -57.12 14.27 -28.92
N SER A 604 -56.37 13.14 -28.92
CA SER A 604 -56.72 11.70 -28.84
C SER A 604 -57.45 11.13 -30.06
N LEU A 605 -56.85 10.08 -30.66
CA LEU A 605 -57.38 8.95 -31.46
C LEU A 605 -56.39 8.68 -32.62
N THR A 606 -55.44 7.74 -32.53
CA THR A 606 -55.54 6.29 -32.78
C THR A 606 -56.44 5.88 -33.96
N GLU A 607 -55.79 5.40 -35.02
CA GLU A 607 -56.16 4.20 -35.81
C GLU A 607 -54.87 3.35 -35.80
N ALA A 608 -54.74 2.21 -35.11
CA ALA A 608 -55.54 0.97 -35.18
C ALA A 608 -55.52 0.43 -36.61
N LEU A 609 -54.98 -0.76 -36.86
CA LEU A 609 -55.71 -2.04 -36.91
C LEU A 609 -54.76 -2.94 -37.75
N ASP A 610 -54.54 -4.24 -37.57
CA ASP A 610 -55.33 -5.27 -36.90
C ASP A 610 -54.57 -6.62 -37.00
N LEU A 611 -54.50 -7.42 -35.92
CA LEU A 611 -55.33 -8.62 -35.61
C LEU A 611 -54.76 -9.92 -36.25
N ASN A 612 -54.84 -11.12 -35.66
CA ASN A 612 -55.61 -11.64 -34.51
C ASN A 612 -54.98 -12.99 -34.07
N PHE A 613 -54.89 -13.31 -32.77
CA PHE A 613 -55.83 -14.13 -31.93
C PHE A 613 -55.88 -15.63 -32.34
N GLU A 614 -55.87 -16.65 -31.46
CA GLU A 614 -56.56 -16.92 -30.17
C GLU A 614 -55.71 -17.92 -29.33
N SER A 615 -55.46 -17.73 -28.03
CA SER A 615 -56.20 -18.11 -26.81
C SER A 615 -56.42 -19.61 -26.56
N ASP A 616 -55.88 -20.13 -25.45
CA ASP A 616 -56.64 -20.85 -24.42
C ASP A 616 -55.76 -21.20 -23.19
N PHE A 617 -56.28 -20.93 -21.99
CA PHE A 617 -55.78 -21.44 -20.71
C PHE A 617 -56.52 -22.74 -20.37
N PRO A 618 -55.81 -23.71 -19.74
CA PRO A 618 -56.38 -24.23 -18.50
C PRO A 618 -55.33 -24.55 -17.42
N GLY A 619 -55.72 -24.35 -16.15
CA GLY A 619 -55.50 -25.34 -15.10
C GLY A 619 -54.32 -25.14 -14.15
N GLU A 620 -54.65 -25.00 -12.87
CA GLU A 620 -53.78 -25.22 -11.72
C GLU A 620 -53.09 -26.60 -11.78
N ASN A 621 -51.78 -26.65 -11.53
CA ASN A 621 -51.07 -27.56 -10.60
C ASN A 621 -49.57 -27.66 -10.94
N GLY A 622 -48.73 -27.52 -9.91
CA GLY A 622 -47.37 -28.08 -9.91
C GLY A 622 -46.24 -27.07 -10.01
N ILE A 623 -45.64 -26.75 -8.85
CA ILE A 623 -44.28 -26.23 -8.75
C ILE A 623 -43.34 -27.29 -9.35
N GLY A 624 -42.89 -27.07 -10.58
CA GLY A 624 -41.79 -27.79 -11.20
C GLY A 624 -40.62 -26.84 -11.38
N GLN A 625 -39.70 -26.81 -10.42
CA GLN A 625 -38.35 -26.29 -10.66
C GLN A 625 -37.77 -27.02 -11.88
N GLN A 626 -37.46 -26.29 -12.95
CA GLN A 626 -36.51 -26.79 -13.95
C GLN A 626 -35.17 -26.99 -13.22
N VAL A 627 -34.87 -28.22 -12.83
CA VAL A 627 -33.55 -28.61 -12.35
C VAL A 627 -32.61 -28.45 -13.55
N GLU A 628 -31.72 -27.45 -13.52
CA GLU A 628 -30.61 -27.39 -14.47
C GLU A 628 -29.80 -28.68 -14.32
N SER A 629 -29.77 -29.50 -15.38
CA SER A 629 -28.98 -30.73 -15.39
C SER A 629 -27.50 -30.38 -15.34
N TYR A 630 -26.84 -30.64 -14.22
CA TYR A 630 -25.40 -30.47 -14.05
C TYR A 630 -24.65 -31.65 -14.69
N TRP A 631 -23.51 -31.37 -15.33
CA TRP A 631 -22.72 -32.36 -16.06
C TRP A 631 -21.31 -32.50 -15.48
N ILE A 632 -20.73 -33.68 -15.65
CA ILE A 632 -19.32 -34.00 -15.42
C ILE A 632 -18.69 -34.61 -16.67
N LEU A 633 -17.38 -34.41 -16.83
CA LEU A 633 -16.55 -35.14 -17.76
C LEU A 633 -15.75 -36.20 -16.99
N GLN A 634 -15.99 -37.47 -17.28
CA GLN A 634 -15.25 -38.59 -16.69
C GLN A 634 -14.07 -38.96 -17.58
N LEU A 635 -12.87 -39.05 -16.99
CA LEU A 635 -11.63 -39.43 -17.67
C LEU A 635 -10.89 -40.53 -16.89
N LYS A 636 -10.17 -41.41 -17.59
CA LYS A 636 -9.25 -42.35 -16.94
C LYS A 636 -8.15 -41.57 -16.19
N ARG A 637 -7.76 -42.01 -14.99
CA ARG A 637 -6.80 -41.30 -14.12
C ARG A 637 -5.50 -40.90 -14.82
N LYS A 638 -4.96 -41.74 -15.72
CA LYS A 638 -3.75 -41.43 -16.51
C LYS A 638 -3.87 -40.20 -17.41
N TYR A 639 -5.08 -39.84 -17.85
CA TYR A 639 -5.35 -38.68 -18.72
C TYR A 639 -5.95 -37.50 -17.96
N ALA A 640 -6.12 -37.61 -16.64
CA ALA A 640 -6.79 -36.60 -15.83
C ALA A 640 -6.07 -35.24 -15.83
N LYS A 641 -4.73 -35.23 -15.89
CA LYS A 641 -3.95 -33.99 -15.95
C LYS A 641 -4.18 -33.26 -17.29
N VAL A 642 -3.97 -33.96 -18.40
CA VAL A 642 -4.18 -33.41 -19.76
C VAL A 642 -5.62 -32.92 -19.94
N GLY A 643 -6.61 -33.72 -19.54
CA GLY A 643 -8.01 -33.31 -19.66
C GLY A 643 -8.37 -32.12 -18.78
N LYS A 644 -7.82 -32.04 -17.55
CA LYS A 644 -7.99 -30.87 -16.68
C LYS A 644 -7.39 -29.61 -17.30
N ASP A 645 -6.20 -29.72 -17.90
CA ASP A 645 -5.51 -28.59 -18.51
C ASP A 645 -6.26 -28.09 -19.75
N ILE A 646 -6.82 -29.00 -20.57
CA ILE A 646 -7.73 -28.65 -21.68
C ILE A 646 -9.01 -27.97 -21.16
N LEU A 647 -9.69 -28.56 -20.17
CA LEU A 647 -10.92 -28.00 -19.61
C LEU A 647 -10.69 -26.61 -18.99
N LYS A 648 -9.52 -26.37 -18.40
CA LYS A 648 -9.12 -25.06 -17.88
C LYS A 648 -8.85 -24.06 -18.99
N LYS A 649 -8.06 -24.44 -20.02
CA LYS A 649 -7.70 -23.55 -21.14
C LYS A 649 -8.93 -22.95 -21.82
N PHE A 650 -9.96 -23.76 -22.04
CA PHE A 650 -11.18 -23.34 -22.74
C PHE A 650 -12.31 -22.89 -21.81
N GLY A 651 -12.04 -22.73 -20.50
CA GLY A 651 -13.05 -22.29 -19.54
C GLY A 651 -14.26 -23.22 -19.45
N TRP A 652 -14.05 -24.53 -19.61
CA TRP A 652 -15.09 -25.58 -19.60
C TRP A 652 -15.27 -26.23 -18.22
N LEU A 653 -14.28 -26.06 -17.33
CA LEU A 653 -14.31 -26.56 -15.97
C LEU A 653 -15.20 -25.67 -15.07
N ASP A 654 -16.12 -26.28 -14.32
CA ASP A 654 -16.88 -25.58 -13.28
C ASP A 654 -16.05 -25.51 -11.98
N LEU A 655 -15.54 -24.31 -11.68
CA LEU A 655 -14.70 -24.05 -10.50
C LEU A 655 -15.48 -23.99 -9.18
N GLY A 656 -16.81 -23.92 -9.23
CA GLY A 656 -17.68 -23.91 -8.05
C GLY A 656 -17.86 -25.29 -7.41
N ARG A 657 -17.50 -26.37 -8.11
CA ARG A 657 -17.64 -27.77 -7.68
C ARG A 657 -16.28 -28.48 -7.61
N LYS A 658 -16.13 -29.40 -6.65
CA LYS A 658 -14.87 -30.16 -6.47
C LYS A 658 -14.75 -31.32 -7.46
N VAL A 659 -13.56 -31.50 -8.03
CA VAL A 659 -13.16 -32.71 -8.77
C VAL A 659 -13.11 -33.90 -7.81
N TYR A 660 -13.59 -35.06 -8.25
CA TYR A 660 -13.63 -36.28 -7.44
C TYR A 660 -13.28 -37.53 -8.27
N SER A 661 -13.10 -38.67 -7.60
CA SER A 661 -12.79 -39.95 -8.25
C SER A 661 -13.97 -40.93 -8.17
N ARG A 662 -14.11 -41.80 -9.17
CA ARG A 662 -15.14 -42.87 -9.24
C ARG A 662 -14.48 -44.22 -9.53
N LYS A 663 -15.14 -45.32 -9.17
CA LYS A 663 -14.67 -46.72 -9.32
C LYS A 663 -13.25 -46.92 -8.76
N GLY A 664 -13.06 -46.66 -7.46
CA GLY A 664 -11.78 -46.94 -6.77
C GLY A 664 -10.59 -46.08 -7.19
N GLY A 665 -10.82 -44.91 -7.79
CA GLY A 665 -9.74 -44.03 -8.27
C GLY A 665 -9.30 -44.28 -9.71
N LEU A 666 -9.94 -45.22 -10.43
CA LEU A 666 -9.61 -45.51 -11.83
C LEU A 666 -10.02 -44.36 -12.77
N HIS A 667 -11.08 -43.63 -12.41
CA HIS A 667 -11.60 -42.49 -13.16
C HIS A 667 -11.64 -41.23 -12.30
N ILE A 668 -11.37 -40.09 -12.93
CA ILE A 668 -11.50 -38.75 -12.35
C ILE A 668 -12.65 -38.04 -13.05
N CYS A 669 -13.56 -37.47 -12.26
CA CYS A 669 -14.75 -36.76 -12.69
C CYS A 669 -14.53 -35.26 -12.52
N PHE A 670 -14.56 -34.53 -13.63
CA PHE A 670 -14.41 -33.07 -13.68
C PHE A 670 -15.77 -32.42 -13.85
N PRO A 671 -16.22 -31.59 -12.89
CA PRO A 671 -17.40 -30.75 -13.07
C PRO A 671 -17.23 -29.83 -14.29
N VAL A 672 -18.18 -29.86 -15.22
CA VAL A 672 -18.15 -29.03 -16.43
C VAL A 672 -19.36 -28.12 -16.49
N ASN A 673 -19.20 -26.96 -17.12
CA ASN A 673 -20.25 -25.96 -17.26
C ASN A 673 -21.13 -26.17 -18.51
N GLY A 674 -22.18 -25.37 -18.65
CA GLY A 674 -23.12 -25.44 -19.79
C GLY A 674 -22.45 -25.23 -21.16
N LYS A 675 -21.40 -24.41 -21.23
CA LYS A 675 -20.66 -24.15 -22.49
C LYS A 675 -20.02 -25.43 -23.04
N PHE A 676 -19.40 -26.24 -22.18
CA PHE A 676 -18.85 -27.54 -22.59
C PHE A 676 -19.94 -28.51 -23.05
N SER A 677 -21.07 -28.52 -22.33
CA SER A 677 -22.16 -29.46 -22.56
C SER A 677 -22.82 -29.30 -23.93
N GLY A 678 -22.82 -28.09 -24.49
CA GLY A 678 -23.31 -27.79 -25.84
C GLY A 678 -22.35 -28.17 -26.98
N VAL A 679 -21.04 -28.24 -26.70
CA VAL A 679 -20.00 -28.46 -27.72
C VAL A 679 -19.55 -29.92 -27.77
N PHE A 680 -19.59 -30.65 -26.64
CA PHE A 680 -19.24 -32.06 -26.57
C PHE A 680 -20.49 -32.96 -26.80
N LYS A 681 -20.69 -33.39 -28.06
CA LYS A 681 -21.72 -34.36 -28.47
C LYS A 681 -21.13 -35.77 -28.55
N GLU A 682 -21.72 -36.74 -27.85
CA GLU A 682 -21.33 -38.15 -27.94
C GLU A 682 -21.88 -38.79 -29.21
N ASN A 683 -21.06 -39.56 -29.93
CA ASN A 683 -21.54 -40.47 -30.96
C ASN A 683 -22.21 -41.67 -30.28
N LYS A 684 -23.54 -41.79 -30.38
CA LYS A 684 -24.23 -43.05 -30.12
C LYS A 684 -23.78 -44.08 -31.15
N ARG A 685 -22.91 -45.02 -30.78
CA ARG A 685 -22.83 -46.31 -31.49
C ARG A 685 -23.69 -47.33 -30.73
N PRO A 686 -24.48 -48.18 -31.43
CA PRO A 686 -25.32 -49.17 -30.79
C PRO A 686 -24.44 -50.24 -30.11
N LEU A 687 -24.84 -50.65 -28.90
CA LEU A 687 -24.33 -51.86 -28.26
C LEU A 687 -24.90 -53.09 -28.97
N THR A 688 -24.04 -53.90 -29.60
CA THR A 688 -24.32 -55.31 -29.93
C THR A 688 -23.08 -56.15 -29.67
N ASP A 689 -23.23 -57.05 -28.70
CA ASP A 689 -22.64 -58.36 -28.45
C ASP A 689 -21.11 -58.64 -28.42
N LEU A 690 -20.72 -59.06 -27.22
CA LEU A 690 -19.65 -59.93 -26.71
C LEU A 690 -18.80 -60.74 -27.70
N SER A 691 -17.47 -60.62 -27.56
CA SER A 691 -16.58 -61.77 -27.36
C SER A 691 -15.24 -61.34 -26.75
N GLU A 692 -14.83 -62.05 -25.70
CA GLU A 692 -13.49 -61.99 -25.11
C GLU A 692 -12.44 -62.50 -26.10
N GLY A 693 -11.29 -61.83 -26.12
CA GLY A 693 -10.08 -62.31 -26.78
C GLY A 693 -9.88 -61.75 -28.19
N GLU A 694 -9.10 -60.68 -28.30
CA GLU A 694 -7.99 -60.56 -29.26
C GLU A 694 -7.30 -59.19 -29.08
N SER A 695 -6.02 -59.16 -29.46
CA SER A 695 -5.04 -58.10 -29.23
C SER A 695 -5.52 -56.67 -29.50
N ASP A 696 -5.52 -55.84 -28.45
CA ASP A 696 -5.79 -54.40 -28.56
C ASP A 696 -4.54 -53.67 -29.11
N HIS A 697 -4.33 -53.78 -30.43
CA HIS A 697 -3.58 -52.79 -31.20
C HIS A 697 -4.38 -51.48 -31.26
N PHE A 698 -4.53 -50.80 -30.11
CA PHE A 698 -4.99 -49.42 -30.09
C PHE A 698 -3.80 -48.50 -30.26
N VAL A 699 -3.79 -47.87 -31.43
CA VAL A 699 -2.95 -46.74 -31.84
C VAL A 699 -2.64 -45.85 -30.63
N LYS A 700 -1.35 -45.76 -30.24
CA LYS A 700 -0.88 -44.71 -29.33
C LYS A 700 -1.43 -43.39 -29.88
N PRO A 701 -2.16 -42.57 -29.10
CA PRO A 701 -2.43 -41.22 -29.55
C PRO A 701 -1.07 -40.59 -29.79
N VAL A 702 -0.84 -40.11 -31.01
CA VAL A 702 0.39 -39.40 -31.37
C VAL A 702 0.36 -38.07 -30.64
N ILE A 703 0.68 -38.11 -29.35
CA ILE A 703 1.26 -36.97 -28.66
C ILE A 703 2.74 -37.09 -29.01
N GLY A 704 3.10 -36.60 -30.19
CA GLY A 704 4.48 -36.32 -30.50
C GLY A 704 5.05 -35.43 -29.40
N GLU A 705 6.30 -35.66 -29.06
CA GLU A 705 7.09 -34.76 -28.21
C GLU A 705 6.84 -33.31 -28.67
N GLU A 706 6.46 -32.45 -27.71
CA GLU A 706 6.23 -31.01 -27.86
C GLU A 706 5.02 -30.56 -28.69
N CYS A 707 3.79 -30.88 -28.24
CA CYS A 707 2.64 -30.04 -28.59
C CYS A 707 2.43 -28.99 -27.48
N LEU A 708 2.84 -27.75 -27.73
CA LEU A 708 2.56 -26.62 -26.85
C LEU A 708 1.03 -26.47 -26.75
N LEU A 709 0.48 -26.69 -25.55
CA LEU A 709 -0.96 -26.55 -25.27
C LEU A 709 -1.51 -25.18 -25.71
N ASN A 710 -0.67 -24.16 -25.90
CA ASN A 710 -1.02 -22.83 -26.38
C ASN A 710 -1.58 -22.82 -27.82
N GLU A 711 -1.19 -23.76 -28.69
CA GLU A 711 -1.58 -23.77 -30.12
C GLU A 711 -2.79 -24.67 -30.46
N VAL A 712 -3.31 -25.42 -29.49
CA VAL A 712 -4.41 -26.37 -29.72
C VAL A 712 -5.74 -25.62 -29.92
N THR A 713 -6.41 -25.87 -31.05
CA THR A 713 -7.75 -25.33 -31.38
C THR A 713 -8.88 -26.08 -30.64
N CYS A 714 -10.04 -25.44 -30.52
CA CYS A 714 -11.22 -26.02 -29.83
C CYS A 714 -11.63 -27.40 -30.38
N SER A 715 -11.66 -27.60 -31.70
CA SER A 715 -11.96 -28.90 -32.34
C SER A 715 -10.95 -29.97 -31.94
N LYS A 716 -9.65 -29.66 -32.05
CA LYS A 716 -8.57 -30.60 -31.78
C LYS A 716 -8.51 -30.96 -30.30
N ALA A 717 -8.85 -30.03 -29.41
CA ALA A 717 -9.00 -30.27 -27.98
C ALA A 717 -10.14 -31.26 -27.66
N LEU A 718 -11.28 -31.18 -28.35
CA LEU A 718 -12.39 -32.12 -28.17
C LEU A 718 -12.03 -33.52 -28.69
N ASP A 719 -11.29 -33.59 -29.78
CA ASP A 719 -10.81 -34.86 -30.34
C ASP A 719 -9.79 -35.52 -29.40
N ILE A 720 -8.85 -34.75 -28.82
CA ILE A 720 -7.93 -35.24 -27.78
C ILE A 720 -8.70 -35.76 -26.56
N LEU A 721 -9.75 -35.07 -26.12
CA LEU A 721 -10.59 -35.53 -25.01
C LEU A 721 -11.31 -36.85 -25.35
N LYS A 722 -11.83 -36.99 -26.58
CA LYS A 722 -12.45 -38.24 -27.05
C LYS A 722 -11.43 -39.39 -27.14
N GLU A 723 -10.23 -39.13 -27.65
CA GLU A 723 -9.12 -40.10 -27.71
C GLU A 723 -8.66 -40.54 -26.31
N CYS A 724 -8.72 -39.64 -25.32
CA CYS A 724 -8.48 -39.95 -23.92
C CYS A 724 -9.61 -40.75 -23.24
N GLY A 725 -10.69 -41.06 -23.98
CA GLY A 725 -11.86 -41.78 -23.50
C GLY A 725 -12.74 -40.94 -22.58
N ALA A 726 -12.88 -39.64 -22.83
CA ALA A 726 -13.77 -38.78 -22.06
C ALA A 726 -15.25 -39.14 -22.27
N THR A 727 -15.99 -39.31 -21.18
CA THR A 727 -17.44 -39.59 -21.21
C THR A 727 -18.19 -38.49 -20.47
N LYS A 728 -19.25 -37.94 -21.06
CA LYS A 728 -20.08 -36.91 -20.41
C LYS A 728 -21.21 -37.57 -19.65
N LEU A 729 -21.30 -37.32 -18.34
CA LEU A 729 -22.31 -37.92 -17.46
C LEU A 729 -23.07 -36.82 -16.71
N ALA A 730 -24.32 -37.09 -16.33
CA ALA A 730 -25.06 -36.25 -15.39
C ALA A 730 -24.40 -36.34 -14.00
N ASP A 731 -24.30 -35.20 -13.31
CA ASP A 731 -23.69 -35.12 -11.98
C ASP A 731 -24.74 -35.40 -10.90
N GLU A 732 -24.80 -36.64 -10.43
CA GLU A 732 -25.77 -37.11 -9.44
C GLU A 732 -25.42 -36.71 -7.99
N VAL A 733 -24.27 -36.03 -7.76
CA VAL A 733 -23.72 -35.73 -6.42
C VAL A 733 -23.73 -34.22 -6.14
N LEU A 734 -24.92 -33.60 -6.11
CA LEU A 734 -25.06 -32.15 -5.97
C LEU A 734 -24.90 -31.61 -4.53
N GLU A 735 -25.05 -32.43 -3.48
CA GLU A 735 -25.24 -31.87 -2.14
C GLU A 735 -24.00 -31.76 -1.23
N VAL A 736 -22.85 -32.41 -1.53
CA VAL A 736 -21.87 -32.63 -0.43
C VAL A 736 -20.62 -31.73 -0.43
N ARG A 737 -20.26 -30.98 -1.48
CA ARG A 737 -18.93 -30.30 -1.48
C ARG A 737 -18.86 -28.94 -2.17
N ARG A 738 -19.57 -27.93 -1.63
CA ARG A 738 -19.27 -26.51 -1.89
C ARG A 738 -17.89 -26.14 -1.30
N ALA A 739 -17.13 -25.27 -1.96
CA ALA A 739 -15.89 -24.72 -1.42
C ALA A 739 -16.17 -23.88 -0.16
N ALA A 740 -15.26 -23.87 0.83
CA ALA A 740 -15.43 -23.08 2.04
C ALA A 740 -15.49 -21.58 1.68
N LYS A 741 -16.57 -20.89 2.09
CA LYS A 741 -16.71 -19.44 1.92
C LYS A 741 -15.77 -18.72 2.88
N SER A 742 -15.23 -17.58 2.46
CA SER A 742 -14.42 -16.75 3.36
C SER A 742 -15.29 -16.22 4.52
N PRO A 743 -14.73 -16.01 5.74
CA PRO A 743 -15.46 -15.42 6.86
C PRO A 743 -16.16 -14.10 6.51
N LEU A 744 -15.51 -13.24 5.71
CA LEU A 744 -16.09 -12.00 5.22
C LEU A 744 -17.30 -12.23 4.30
N LYS A 745 -17.25 -13.25 3.43
CA LYS A 745 -18.39 -13.60 2.56
C LYS A 745 -19.56 -14.16 3.37
N VAL A 746 -19.27 -15.01 4.36
CA VAL A 746 -20.28 -15.52 5.30
C VAL A 746 -20.92 -14.36 6.07
N MET A 747 -20.12 -13.41 6.54
CA MET A 747 -20.58 -12.21 7.25
C MET A 747 -21.47 -11.34 6.36
N ASN A 748 -21.05 -11.04 5.12
CA ASN A 748 -21.83 -10.24 4.18
C ASN A 748 -23.19 -10.88 3.88
N GLU A 749 -23.23 -12.19 3.62
CA GLU A 749 -24.49 -12.90 3.34
C GLU A 749 -25.41 -12.91 4.57
N ALA A 750 -24.86 -13.18 5.76
CA ALA A 750 -25.65 -13.29 6.98
C ALA A 750 -26.16 -11.93 7.48
N VAL A 751 -25.32 -10.90 7.47
CA VAL A 751 -25.70 -9.54 7.85
C VAL A 751 -26.62 -8.92 6.78
N GLY A 752 -26.39 -9.20 5.50
CA GLY A 752 -27.25 -8.72 4.41
C GLY A 752 -28.68 -9.26 4.51
N SER A 753 -28.83 -10.51 4.94
CA SER A 753 -30.15 -11.07 5.25
C SER A 753 -30.82 -10.33 6.41
N LEU A 754 -30.06 -10.05 7.47
CA LEU A 754 -30.56 -9.36 8.67
C LEU A 754 -30.95 -7.89 8.39
N ILE A 755 -30.19 -7.19 7.53
CA ILE A 755 -30.50 -5.84 7.05
C ILE A 755 -31.83 -5.83 6.29
N LYS A 756 -32.03 -6.80 5.38
CA LYS A 756 -33.28 -6.95 4.62
C LYS A 756 -34.49 -7.19 5.53
N ASP A 757 -34.34 -8.09 6.49
CA ASP A 757 -35.42 -8.43 7.43
C ASP A 757 -35.83 -7.22 8.31
N LYS A 758 -34.89 -6.33 8.62
CA LYS A 758 -35.12 -5.11 9.41
C LYS A 758 -35.51 -3.89 8.55
N GLY A 759 -35.54 -4.01 7.23
CA GLY A 759 -35.82 -2.90 6.32
C GLY A 759 -34.75 -1.80 6.37
N LEU A 760 -33.50 -2.15 6.67
CA LEU A 760 -32.39 -1.22 6.75
C LEU A 760 -31.67 -1.06 5.40
N PRO A 761 -30.91 0.04 5.19
CA PRO A 761 -30.21 0.29 3.93
C PRO A 761 -29.09 -0.73 3.66
N GLU A 762 -28.97 -1.24 2.43
CA GLU A 762 -27.92 -2.21 2.05
C GLU A 762 -26.50 -1.61 2.10
N GLU A 763 -26.36 -0.28 2.05
CA GLU A 763 -25.09 0.44 2.18
C GLU A 763 -24.38 0.17 3.51
N LEU A 764 -25.12 -0.26 4.55
CA LEU A 764 -24.54 -0.70 5.81
C LEU A 764 -23.55 -1.87 5.62
N LEU A 765 -23.70 -2.70 4.59
CA LEU A 765 -22.74 -3.79 4.31
C LEU A 765 -21.33 -3.28 4.02
N GLU A 766 -21.17 -2.05 3.53
CA GLU A 766 -19.87 -1.42 3.29
C GLU A 766 -19.09 -1.14 4.59
N GLU A 767 -19.78 -1.05 5.73
CA GLU A 767 -19.17 -0.83 7.04
C GLU A 767 -18.65 -2.12 7.71
N LEU A 768 -18.87 -3.29 7.08
CA LEU A 768 -18.42 -4.55 7.64
C LEU A 768 -16.89 -4.63 7.71
N PRO A 769 -16.33 -5.10 8.84
CA PRO A 769 -14.88 -5.18 9.01
C PRO A 769 -14.26 -6.22 8.06
N ALA A 770 -13.32 -5.78 7.23
CA ALA A 770 -12.51 -6.66 6.40
C ALA A 770 -11.32 -7.31 7.15
N ARG A 771 -11.00 -6.81 8.36
CA ARG A 771 -9.90 -7.31 9.21
C ARG A 771 -10.30 -7.22 10.68
N TRP A 772 -9.74 -8.11 11.49
CA TRP A 772 -9.94 -8.16 12.95
C TRP A 772 -8.73 -8.84 13.62
N GLU A 773 -8.55 -8.56 14.90
CA GLU A 773 -7.52 -9.19 15.74
C GLU A 773 -8.16 -10.26 16.63
N ARG A 774 -7.35 -11.19 17.14
CA ARG A 774 -7.80 -12.18 18.11
C ARG A 774 -6.92 -12.10 19.35
N LEU A 775 -7.54 -11.89 20.50
CA LEU A 775 -6.87 -11.80 21.79
C LEU A 775 -7.46 -12.88 22.71
N GLY A 776 -6.72 -13.98 22.84
CA GLY A 776 -7.27 -15.19 23.44
C GLY A 776 -8.44 -15.73 22.62
N ASP A 777 -9.59 -15.85 23.25
CA ASP A 777 -10.87 -16.27 22.67
C ASP A 777 -11.79 -15.09 22.29
N ILE A 778 -11.37 -13.85 22.53
CA ILE A 778 -12.08 -12.64 22.07
C ILE A 778 -11.58 -12.27 20.66
N VAL A 779 -12.51 -12.00 19.74
CA VAL A 779 -12.18 -11.31 18.49
C VAL A 779 -12.40 -9.80 18.66
N VAL A 780 -11.37 -9.03 18.35
CA VAL A 780 -11.35 -7.57 18.47
C VAL A 780 -11.52 -6.96 17.08
N LEU A 781 -12.63 -6.27 16.88
CA LEU A 781 -12.95 -5.53 15.67
C LEU A 781 -12.25 -4.15 15.67
N PRO A 782 -11.91 -3.61 14.50
CA PRO A 782 -11.37 -2.26 14.38
C PRO A 782 -12.25 -1.20 15.06
N ALA A 783 -11.61 -0.14 15.57
CA ALA A 783 -12.32 0.97 16.22
C ALA A 783 -13.31 1.69 15.28
N THR A 784 -13.17 1.52 13.97
CA THR A 784 -14.03 2.10 12.93
C THR A 784 -15.26 1.25 12.60
N SER A 785 -15.38 0.03 13.13
CA SER A 785 -16.47 -0.88 12.78
C SER A 785 -17.77 -0.54 13.49
N PHE A 786 -18.88 -0.66 12.75
CA PHE A 786 -20.26 -0.52 13.25
C PHE A 786 -20.49 0.82 13.99
N LYS A 787 -20.12 1.94 13.36
CA LYS A 787 -20.29 3.28 13.94
C LYS A 787 -21.62 3.93 13.61
N ASN A 788 -22.30 3.47 12.56
CA ASN A 788 -23.59 3.99 12.19
C ASN A 788 -24.65 3.68 13.26
N PRO A 789 -25.40 4.69 13.76
CA PRO A 789 -26.44 4.49 14.77
C PRO A 789 -27.52 3.50 14.37
N LEU A 790 -27.71 3.25 13.06
CA LEU A 790 -28.68 2.26 12.58
C LEU A 790 -28.37 0.83 13.06
N TRP A 791 -27.09 0.52 13.32
CA TRP A 791 -26.71 -0.79 13.89
C TRP A 791 -27.27 -1.02 15.29
N ASP A 792 -27.51 0.05 16.06
CA ASP A 792 -28.04 -0.05 17.42
C ASP A 792 -29.44 -0.70 17.43
N SER A 793 -30.20 -0.54 16.34
CA SER A 793 -31.55 -1.11 16.18
C SER A 793 -31.57 -2.65 16.04
N MET A 794 -30.42 -3.26 15.76
CA MET A 794 -30.27 -4.71 15.51
C MET A 794 -29.11 -5.33 16.32
N ARG A 795 -28.63 -4.63 17.36
CA ARG A 795 -27.44 -5.04 18.12
C ARG A 795 -27.53 -6.45 18.68
N GLU A 796 -28.70 -6.87 19.15
CA GLU A 796 -28.90 -8.16 19.82
C GLU A 796 -28.82 -9.32 18.83
N GLU A 797 -29.34 -9.14 17.61
CA GLU A 797 -29.27 -10.15 16.56
C GLU A 797 -27.95 -10.09 15.76
N LEU A 798 -27.36 -8.90 15.63
CA LEU A 798 -26.15 -8.64 14.85
C LEU A 798 -24.93 -9.35 15.43
N TRP A 799 -24.63 -9.17 16.72
CA TRP A 799 -23.37 -9.66 17.27
C TRP A 799 -23.23 -11.19 17.23
N PRO A 800 -24.26 -12.00 17.54
CA PRO A 800 -24.21 -13.45 17.34
C PRO A 800 -23.91 -13.83 15.89
N VAL A 801 -24.47 -13.10 14.91
CA VAL A 801 -24.22 -13.32 13.48
C VAL A 801 -22.77 -13.01 13.11
N ILE A 802 -22.23 -11.89 13.58
CA ILE A 802 -20.82 -11.54 13.37
C ILE A 802 -19.91 -12.59 14.01
N ALA A 803 -20.17 -12.96 15.25
CA ALA A 803 -19.38 -13.91 16.02
C ALA A 803 -19.33 -15.28 15.34
N LYS A 804 -20.48 -15.77 14.87
CA LYS A 804 -20.58 -17.00 14.08
C LYS A 804 -19.81 -16.90 12.77
N SER A 805 -19.86 -15.75 12.09
CA SER A 805 -19.18 -15.52 10.81
C SER A 805 -17.65 -15.55 10.94
N VAL A 806 -17.11 -15.08 12.08
CA VAL A 806 -15.66 -15.08 12.36
C VAL A 806 -15.21 -16.24 13.24
N ASN A 807 -16.09 -17.21 13.50
CA ASN A 807 -15.87 -18.35 14.38
C ASN A 807 -15.29 -17.93 15.76
N ALA A 808 -16.04 -17.08 16.46
CA ALA A 808 -15.74 -16.59 17.81
C ALA A 808 -16.99 -16.67 18.70
N HIS A 809 -16.75 -16.73 20.01
CA HIS A 809 -17.82 -16.71 21.02
C HIS A 809 -17.96 -15.34 21.68
N ARG A 810 -16.88 -14.55 21.69
CA ARG A 810 -16.84 -13.21 22.27
C ARG A 810 -16.33 -12.20 21.25
N LEU A 811 -16.94 -11.02 21.25
CA LEU A 811 -16.58 -9.91 20.37
C LEU A 811 -16.31 -8.67 21.19
N ALA A 812 -15.29 -7.94 20.78
CA ALA A 812 -15.00 -6.63 21.29
C ALA A 812 -14.67 -5.67 20.15
N ARG A 813 -14.75 -4.37 20.42
CA ARG A 813 -14.30 -3.31 19.52
C ARG A 813 -13.10 -2.60 20.13
N GLN A 814 -12.11 -2.29 19.30
CA GLN A 814 -10.91 -1.59 19.73
C GLN A 814 -11.26 -0.18 20.23
N GLY A 815 -10.80 0.14 21.43
CA GLY A 815 -10.87 1.49 22.00
C GLY A 815 -9.52 2.22 21.96
N ARG A 816 -9.55 3.53 22.17
CA ARG A 816 -8.32 4.34 22.33
C ARG A 816 -7.75 4.17 23.73
N VAL A 817 -6.47 3.86 23.84
CA VAL A 817 -5.78 3.83 25.14
C VAL A 817 -5.95 5.19 25.84
N ALA A 818 -6.44 5.17 27.08
CA ALA A 818 -6.67 6.38 27.85
C ALA A 818 -5.36 7.16 28.03
N SER A 819 -5.42 8.49 27.92
CA SER A 819 -4.25 9.37 28.09
C SER A 819 -3.92 9.65 29.57
N ASN A 820 -4.32 8.77 30.48
CA ASN A 820 -4.00 8.86 31.90
C ASN A 820 -2.63 8.21 32.18
N GLY A 821 -2.10 8.39 33.40
CA GLY A 821 -0.79 7.84 33.78
C GLY A 821 -0.71 6.31 33.69
N THR A 822 -1.82 5.60 33.83
CA THR A 822 -1.92 4.13 33.81
C THR A 822 -2.09 3.54 32.41
N ARG A 823 -2.41 4.36 31.40
CA ARG A 823 -2.63 3.97 30.00
C ARG A 823 -3.69 2.85 29.88
N ASP A 824 -4.84 3.06 30.50
CA ASP A 824 -5.89 2.04 30.56
C ASP A 824 -6.43 1.71 29.17
N SER A 825 -6.82 0.44 28.98
CA SER A 825 -7.57 0.03 27.79
C SER A 825 -8.97 0.62 27.83
N THR A 826 -9.54 0.92 26.66
CA THR A 826 -10.95 1.30 26.51
C THR A 826 -11.67 0.35 25.53
N LEU A 827 -11.16 -0.87 25.41
CA LEU A 827 -11.79 -1.94 24.63
C LEU A 827 -13.24 -2.12 25.07
N GLU A 828 -14.16 -2.17 24.10
CA GLU A 828 -15.60 -2.28 24.35
C GLU A 828 -16.07 -3.70 24.05
N ILE A 829 -16.72 -4.38 25.00
CA ILE A 829 -17.31 -5.69 24.74
C ILE A 829 -18.63 -5.51 23.97
N LEU A 830 -18.69 -6.13 22.79
CA LEU A 830 -19.89 -6.15 21.95
C LEU A 830 -20.73 -7.42 22.22
N LEU A 831 -20.06 -8.56 22.46
CA LEU A 831 -20.69 -9.84 22.75
C LEU A 831 -19.85 -10.63 23.75
N GLY A 832 -20.50 -11.15 24.79
CA GLY A 832 -19.89 -11.94 25.86
C GLY A 832 -19.87 -11.21 27.19
N ASP A 833 -19.39 -11.91 28.22
CA ASP A 833 -19.72 -11.57 29.61
C ASP A 833 -18.73 -10.57 30.25
N ASN A 834 -17.46 -10.63 29.84
CA ASN A 834 -16.39 -9.78 30.38
C ASN A 834 -15.16 -9.72 29.43
N GLY A 835 -14.22 -8.84 29.77
CA GLY A 835 -12.95 -8.63 29.06
C GLY A 835 -11.80 -9.55 29.46
N TRP A 836 -12.00 -10.48 30.40
CA TRP A 836 -10.92 -11.33 30.88
C TRP A 836 -10.50 -12.35 29.82
N VAL A 837 -9.22 -12.40 29.49
CA VAL A 837 -8.65 -13.27 28.44
C VAL A 837 -7.39 -13.96 28.91
N ASP A 838 -7.19 -15.16 28.38
CA ASP A 838 -5.96 -15.91 28.51
C ASP A 838 -5.21 -15.89 27.17
N HIS A 839 -4.01 -15.33 27.19
CA HIS A 839 -3.15 -15.23 26.03
C HIS A 839 -1.83 -15.96 26.28
N ARG A 840 -1.47 -16.90 25.39
CA ARG A 840 -0.22 -17.65 25.50
C ARG A 840 0.77 -17.16 24.45
N GLU A 841 1.96 -16.78 24.90
CA GLU A 841 3.06 -16.31 24.05
C GLU A 841 4.39 -16.84 24.61
N ASN A 842 5.19 -17.50 23.77
CA ASN A 842 6.50 -18.04 24.14
C ASN A 842 6.50 -18.97 25.37
N GLY A 843 5.42 -19.74 25.53
CA GLY A 843 5.24 -20.65 26.67
C GLY A 843 4.83 -19.95 27.97
N ILE A 844 4.58 -18.63 27.94
CA ILE A 844 4.09 -17.84 29.08
C ILE A 844 2.60 -17.57 28.90
N LEU A 845 1.83 -17.75 29.96
CA LEU A 845 0.42 -17.40 30.03
C LEU A 845 0.24 -15.99 30.60
N TYR A 846 -0.45 -15.13 29.86
CA TYR A 846 -0.87 -13.80 30.27
C TYR A 846 -2.40 -13.80 30.38
N SER A 847 -2.87 -13.78 31.61
CA SER A 847 -4.27 -13.67 32.01
C SER A 847 -4.54 -12.24 32.49
N PHE A 848 -5.46 -11.53 31.83
CA PHE A 848 -5.75 -10.13 32.16
C PHE A 848 -7.11 -9.68 31.64
N ASP A 849 -7.62 -8.58 32.19
CA ASP A 849 -8.82 -7.92 31.69
C ASP A 849 -8.47 -6.97 30.53
N ALA A 850 -8.77 -7.37 29.30
CA ALA A 850 -8.46 -6.61 28.10
C ALA A 850 -9.23 -5.28 27.98
N THR A 851 -10.29 -5.08 28.77
CA THR A 851 -11.01 -3.79 28.82
C THR A 851 -10.41 -2.82 29.80
N LYS A 852 -9.41 -3.24 30.59
CA LYS A 852 -8.77 -2.40 31.62
C LYS A 852 -7.26 -2.29 31.44
N CYS A 853 -6.63 -3.37 31.00
CA CYS A 853 -5.18 -3.44 30.83
C CYS A 853 -4.77 -3.37 29.36
N MET A 854 -3.72 -2.60 29.06
CA MET A 854 -3.16 -2.50 27.71
C MET A 854 -2.34 -3.75 27.36
N PHE A 855 -2.65 -4.40 26.23
CA PHE A 855 -1.86 -5.48 25.63
C PHE A 855 -1.30 -5.10 24.24
N SER A 856 0.01 -5.19 24.04
CA SER A 856 0.67 -4.88 22.77
C SER A 856 1.41 -6.09 22.18
N TRP A 857 0.91 -6.58 21.05
CA TRP A 857 1.54 -7.64 20.23
C TRP A 857 2.91 -7.25 19.66
N GLY A 858 3.12 -5.96 19.37
CA GLY A 858 4.30 -5.51 18.61
C GLY A 858 5.63 -5.55 19.37
N ASN A 859 5.72 -6.11 20.57
CA ASN A 859 6.98 -6.20 21.34
C ASN A 859 7.48 -7.65 21.44
N LEU A 860 6.94 -8.58 20.63
CA LEU A 860 7.28 -10.00 20.67
C LEU A 860 8.81 -10.25 20.56
N SER A 861 9.49 -9.56 19.64
CA SER A 861 10.95 -9.67 19.47
C SER A 861 11.72 -9.29 20.74
N GLU A 862 11.30 -8.22 21.41
CA GLU A 862 11.97 -7.75 22.63
C GLU A 862 11.66 -8.64 23.84
N LYS A 863 10.44 -9.16 23.96
CA LYS A 863 10.13 -10.15 25.00
C LYS A 863 10.94 -11.43 24.81
N LEU A 864 11.12 -11.87 23.56
CA LEU A 864 11.99 -13.01 23.24
C LEU A 864 13.45 -12.74 23.60
N ARG A 865 13.94 -11.51 23.36
CA ARG A 865 15.28 -11.09 23.75
C ARG A 865 15.45 -11.08 25.26
N MET A 866 14.51 -10.51 26.01
CA MET A 866 14.54 -10.54 27.48
C MET A 866 14.47 -11.97 28.01
N ALA A 867 13.65 -12.82 27.40
CA ALA A 867 13.53 -14.23 27.74
C ALA A 867 14.78 -15.07 27.45
N SER A 868 15.67 -14.63 26.54
CA SER A 868 16.90 -15.35 26.19
C SER A 868 18.12 -14.95 27.04
N LEU A 869 17.98 -13.94 27.89
CA LEU A 869 19.02 -13.56 28.84
C LEU A 869 19.25 -14.69 29.86
N ASN A 870 20.47 -14.80 30.41
CA ASN A 870 20.74 -15.69 31.53
C ASN A 870 20.78 -14.86 32.82
N CYS A 871 19.70 -14.92 33.59
CA CYS A 871 19.52 -14.15 34.82
C CYS A 871 19.50 -15.04 36.08
N ARG A 872 19.96 -16.29 36.02
CA ARG A 872 19.81 -17.29 37.10
C ARG A 872 20.18 -16.80 38.50
N ASP A 873 21.22 -15.98 38.59
CA ASP A 873 21.75 -15.45 39.85
C ASP A 873 21.48 -13.95 40.05
N GLU A 874 20.69 -13.34 39.15
CA GLU A 874 20.41 -11.90 39.13
C GLU A 874 19.06 -11.57 39.80
N ILE A 875 19.07 -10.48 40.57
CA ILE A 875 17.88 -9.78 41.05
C ILE A 875 17.54 -8.70 40.03
N VAL A 876 16.31 -8.74 39.50
CA VAL A 876 15.81 -7.76 38.53
C VAL A 876 14.78 -6.85 39.19
N VAL A 877 14.80 -5.56 38.86
CA VAL A 877 13.73 -4.62 39.20
C VAL A 877 13.07 -4.17 37.90
N ASP A 878 11.77 -4.45 37.72
CA ASP A 878 10.96 -3.89 36.64
C ASP A 878 10.17 -2.69 37.19
N LEU A 879 10.44 -1.48 36.67
CA LEU A 879 9.81 -0.25 37.15
C LEU A 879 8.41 -0.01 36.55
N PHE A 880 8.03 -0.77 35.52
CA PHE A 880 6.76 -0.62 34.80
C PHE A 880 6.20 -2.00 34.42
N ALA A 881 5.91 -2.81 35.43
CA ALA A 881 5.66 -4.24 35.26
C ALA A 881 4.41 -4.56 34.43
N GLY A 882 3.39 -3.70 34.46
CA GLY A 882 2.09 -3.94 33.84
C GLY A 882 1.49 -5.26 34.31
N ILE A 883 0.99 -6.04 33.35
CA ILE A 883 0.47 -7.40 33.61
C ILE A 883 1.60 -8.45 33.77
N GLY A 884 2.86 -8.03 33.80
CA GLY A 884 4.04 -8.89 33.80
C GLY A 884 4.75 -8.98 32.46
N TYR A 885 4.75 -7.89 31.69
CA TYR A 885 5.28 -7.84 30.32
C TYR A 885 6.72 -8.33 30.19
N PHE A 886 7.60 -7.86 31.05
CA PHE A 886 9.00 -8.29 31.11
C PHE A 886 9.29 -9.12 32.36
N VAL A 887 8.56 -8.91 33.46
CA VAL A 887 8.61 -9.75 34.67
C VAL A 887 8.51 -11.24 34.34
N LEU A 888 7.52 -11.67 33.56
CA LEU A 888 7.33 -13.09 33.26
C LEU A 888 8.43 -13.65 32.34
N PRO A 889 8.85 -12.97 31.24
CA PRO A 889 10.05 -13.35 30.50
C PRO A 889 11.28 -13.55 31.38
N PHE A 890 11.55 -12.62 32.31
CA PHE A 890 12.67 -12.74 33.23
C PHE A 890 12.55 -13.97 34.14
N LEU A 891 11.37 -14.22 34.71
CA LEU A 891 11.16 -15.31 35.67
C LEU A 891 11.09 -16.70 35.02
N VAL A 892 10.33 -16.83 33.93
CA VAL A 892 9.98 -18.12 33.32
C VAL A 892 11.08 -18.62 32.37
N ARG A 893 11.73 -17.72 31.63
CA ARG A 893 12.66 -18.09 30.56
C ARG A 893 14.10 -17.69 30.87
N ALA A 894 14.33 -16.46 31.31
CA ALA A 894 15.67 -16.02 31.71
C ALA A 894 16.09 -16.55 33.09
N ASN A 895 15.14 -17.17 33.81
CA ASN A 895 15.32 -17.82 35.10
C ASN A 895 15.83 -16.89 36.21
N ALA A 896 15.43 -15.61 36.21
CA ALA A 896 15.81 -14.62 37.22
C ALA A 896 15.64 -15.15 38.65
N LYS A 897 16.63 -14.90 39.53
CA LYS A 897 16.58 -15.34 40.93
C LYS A 897 15.36 -14.76 41.66
N LEU A 898 15.13 -13.46 41.46
CA LEU A 898 14.04 -12.70 42.05
C LEU A 898 13.72 -11.49 41.15
N VAL A 899 12.45 -11.18 40.98
CA VAL A 899 12.01 -9.96 40.29
C VAL A 899 11.14 -9.11 41.22
N TYR A 900 11.55 -7.86 41.45
CA TYR A 900 10.69 -6.82 42.02
C TYR A 900 9.92 -6.15 40.90
N ALA A 901 8.60 -6.21 40.96
CA ALA A 901 7.70 -5.70 39.93
C ALA A 901 6.93 -4.49 40.46
N CYS A 902 7.28 -3.29 40.00
CA CYS A 902 6.58 -2.06 40.38
C CYS A 902 5.42 -1.81 39.42
N GLU A 903 4.20 -1.67 39.95
CA GLU A 903 3.01 -1.36 39.15
C GLU A 903 1.99 -0.59 39.99
N TRP A 904 1.39 0.46 39.40
CA TRP A 904 0.44 1.34 40.08
C TRP A 904 -0.99 1.23 39.57
N ASN A 905 -1.21 0.59 38.43
CA ASN A 905 -2.53 0.32 37.90
C ASN A 905 -3.12 -0.89 38.64
N PRO A 906 -4.17 -0.71 39.45
CA PRO A 906 -4.72 -1.79 40.27
C PRO A 906 -5.21 -2.98 39.44
N HIS A 907 -5.67 -2.76 38.20
CA HIS A 907 -6.09 -3.84 37.32
C HIS A 907 -4.91 -4.62 36.74
N ALA A 908 -3.80 -3.93 36.45
CA ALA A 908 -2.57 -4.57 35.98
C ALA A 908 -1.89 -5.36 37.10
N VAL A 909 -1.87 -4.81 38.33
CA VAL A 909 -1.41 -5.53 39.53
C VAL A 909 -2.20 -6.83 39.70
N GLU A 910 -3.52 -6.75 39.59
CA GLU A 910 -4.39 -7.90 39.80
C GLU A 910 -4.23 -8.98 38.70
N ALA A 911 -3.96 -8.56 37.47
CA ALA A 911 -3.54 -9.46 36.39
C ALA A 911 -2.15 -10.06 36.66
N LEU A 912 -1.18 -9.24 37.08
CA LEU A 912 0.19 -9.69 37.38
C LEU A 912 0.21 -10.75 38.48
N ARG A 913 -0.57 -10.57 39.56
CA ARG A 913 -0.72 -11.59 40.62
C ARG A 913 -1.19 -12.93 40.08
N ARG A 914 -2.23 -12.93 39.23
CA ARG A 914 -2.70 -14.16 38.57
C ARG A 914 -1.64 -14.75 37.65
N ASN A 915 -0.90 -13.91 36.93
CA ASN A 915 0.08 -14.38 35.96
C ASN A 915 1.29 -15.04 36.62
N VAL A 916 1.81 -14.47 37.71
CA VAL A 916 2.94 -15.10 38.42
C VAL A 916 2.54 -16.44 39.04
N GLN A 917 1.28 -16.57 39.51
CA GLN A 917 0.74 -17.83 40.00
C GLN A 917 0.54 -18.84 38.86
N ALA A 918 -0.12 -18.43 37.78
CA ALA A 918 -0.46 -19.30 36.65
C ALA A 918 0.78 -19.84 35.91
N ASN A 919 1.90 -19.10 35.96
CA ASN A 919 3.18 -19.55 35.43
C ASN A 919 4.10 -20.20 36.48
N SER A 920 3.61 -20.43 37.70
CA SER A 920 4.37 -21.09 38.80
C SER A 920 5.68 -20.39 39.15
N VAL A 921 5.66 -19.06 39.25
CA VAL A 921 6.83 -18.22 39.58
C VAL A 921 6.55 -17.18 40.68
N SER A 922 5.44 -17.33 41.40
CA SER A 922 5.02 -16.39 42.46
C SER A 922 5.99 -16.32 43.63
N ASP A 923 6.72 -17.40 43.91
CA ASP A 923 7.75 -17.48 44.96
C ASP A 923 8.99 -16.62 44.66
N ARG A 924 9.19 -16.26 43.39
CA ARG A 924 10.33 -15.44 42.91
C ARG A 924 9.91 -14.04 42.43
N CYS A 925 8.68 -13.61 42.71
CA CYS A 925 8.21 -12.28 42.35
C CYS A 925 7.70 -11.50 43.56
N ILE A 926 8.21 -10.29 43.76
CA ILE A 926 7.70 -9.35 44.77
C ILE A 926 7.00 -8.20 44.03
N ILE A 927 5.68 -8.11 44.17
CA ILE A 927 4.88 -7.07 43.54
C ILE A 927 4.81 -5.86 44.48
N LEU A 928 5.20 -4.70 43.98
CA LEU A 928 5.23 -3.44 44.72
C LEU A 928 4.20 -2.49 44.13
N GLU A 929 3.11 -2.31 44.86
CA GLU A 929 1.95 -1.56 44.42
C GLU A 929 2.14 -0.06 44.67
N GLY A 930 2.12 0.72 43.59
CA GLY A 930 2.22 2.17 43.64
C GLY A 930 3.26 2.74 42.70
N ASP A 931 3.45 4.06 42.79
CA ASP A 931 4.41 4.78 41.96
C ASP A 931 5.84 4.28 42.20
N ASN A 932 6.50 3.81 41.14
CA ASN A 932 7.86 3.26 41.23
C ASN A 932 8.85 4.23 41.89
N ARG A 933 8.66 5.54 41.77
CA ARG A 933 9.53 6.56 42.37
C ARG A 933 9.49 6.55 43.90
N THR A 934 8.43 5.98 44.47
CA THR A 934 8.23 5.85 45.92
C THR A 934 8.47 4.43 46.40
N VAL A 935 7.99 3.42 45.64
CA VAL A 935 7.95 2.04 46.12
C VAL A 935 9.15 1.18 45.70
N ALA A 936 9.90 1.57 44.66
CA ALA A 936 10.99 0.75 44.15
C ALA A 936 12.09 0.57 45.22
N PRO A 937 12.67 -0.65 45.33
CA PRO A 937 13.72 -0.93 46.29
C PRO A 937 15.02 -0.23 45.87
N LYS A 938 15.91 0.02 46.84
CA LYS A 938 17.20 0.69 46.62
C LYS A 938 18.36 -0.27 46.89
N GLY A 939 19.38 -0.26 46.04
CA GLY A 939 20.62 -1.01 46.28
C GLY A 939 20.52 -2.52 46.14
N VAL A 940 19.52 -3.05 45.44
CA VAL A 940 19.25 -4.51 45.38
C VAL A 940 19.47 -5.13 44.00
N ALA A 941 19.34 -4.35 42.94
CA ALA A 941 19.19 -4.86 41.58
C ALA A 941 20.55 -5.06 40.89
N ASP A 942 20.73 -6.23 40.29
CA ASP A 942 21.78 -6.46 39.29
C ASP A 942 21.36 -5.87 37.93
N ARG A 943 20.04 -5.79 37.71
CA ARG A 943 19.42 -5.32 36.47
C ARG A 943 18.14 -4.56 36.73
N VAL A 944 17.92 -3.47 36.00
CA VAL A 944 16.66 -2.71 36.05
C VAL A 944 16.06 -2.61 34.65
N CYS A 945 14.78 -2.96 34.51
CA CYS A 945 14.02 -2.80 33.27
C CYS A 945 13.16 -1.54 33.33
N LEU A 946 13.29 -0.67 32.33
CA LEU A 946 12.50 0.54 32.18
C LEU A 946 11.62 0.44 30.91
N GLY A 947 10.63 -0.44 30.96
CA GLY A 947 9.74 -0.79 29.84
C GLY A 947 8.72 0.26 29.39
N LEU A 948 8.93 1.56 29.66
CA LEU A 948 7.97 2.63 29.35
C LEU A 948 8.32 3.39 28.06
N ILE A 949 7.31 3.61 27.21
CA ILE A 949 7.37 4.47 26.02
C ILE A 949 6.30 5.58 26.10
N PRO A 950 6.53 6.79 25.56
CA PRO A 950 7.65 7.18 24.68
C PRO A 950 9.00 7.41 25.37
N THR A 951 9.03 7.65 26.69
CA THR A 951 10.27 7.82 27.48
C THR A 951 10.05 7.37 28.92
N SER A 952 11.14 6.93 29.57
CA SER A 952 11.21 6.53 30.99
C SER A 952 12.05 7.51 31.84
N GLU A 953 12.41 8.67 31.29
CA GLU A 953 13.33 9.65 31.89
C GLU A 953 12.95 10.06 33.32
N GLY A 954 11.66 10.21 33.60
CA GLY A 954 11.15 10.53 34.94
C GLY A 954 11.46 9.49 36.02
N SER A 955 11.93 8.29 35.66
CA SER A 955 12.31 7.21 36.58
C SER A 955 13.80 6.83 36.51
N TRP A 956 14.64 7.57 35.78
CA TRP A 956 16.08 7.25 35.68
C TRP A 956 16.80 7.34 37.02
N VAL A 957 16.46 8.33 37.86
CA VAL A 957 16.99 8.45 39.24
C VAL A 957 16.60 7.23 40.07
N THR A 958 15.35 6.79 39.97
CA THR A 958 14.86 5.58 40.65
C THR A 958 15.62 4.34 40.18
N ALA A 959 15.86 4.21 38.87
CA ALA A 959 16.59 3.07 38.32
C ALA A 959 18.05 3.03 38.79
N VAL A 960 18.73 4.17 38.83
CA VAL A 960 20.10 4.27 39.40
C VAL A 960 20.11 3.88 40.87
N ARG A 961 19.16 4.39 41.67
CA ARG A 961 19.04 4.04 43.10
C ARG A 961 18.74 2.56 43.34
N ALA A 962 18.04 1.91 42.42
CA ALA A 962 17.68 0.50 42.53
C ALA A 962 18.88 -0.44 42.31
N LEU A 963 19.84 -0.03 41.48
CA LEU A 963 21.08 -0.78 41.25
C LEU A 963 21.92 -0.91 42.53
N ARG A 964 22.65 -2.01 42.64
CA ARG A 964 23.63 -2.22 43.73
C ARG A 964 24.79 -1.24 43.62
N SER A 965 25.53 -1.07 44.72
CA SER A 965 26.68 -0.14 44.81
C SER A 965 27.76 -0.35 43.76
N GLU A 966 27.95 -1.59 43.33
CA GLU A 966 28.91 -2.02 42.31
C GLU A 966 28.45 -1.68 40.87
N GLY A 967 27.21 -1.27 40.69
CA GLY A 967 26.56 -1.02 39.41
C GLY A 967 25.71 -2.20 38.94
N GLY A 968 25.44 -2.26 37.63
CA GLY A 968 24.58 -3.28 37.01
C GLY A 968 24.18 -2.90 35.59
N LEU A 969 23.06 -3.44 35.09
CA LEU A 969 22.53 -3.12 33.76
C LEU A 969 21.15 -2.45 33.81
N LEU A 970 20.96 -1.39 33.03
CA LEU A 970 19.65 -0.78 32.79
C LEU A 970 19.19 -1.12 31.37
N HIS A 971 17.93 -1.51 31.20
CA HIS A 971 17.27 -1.63 29.90
C HIS A 971 16.34 -0.43 29.70
N VAL A 972 16.80 0.59 29.00
CA VAL A 972 16.08 1.87 28.84
C VAL A 972 15.31 1.87 27.53
N HIS A 973 13.98 1.83 27.59
CA HIS A 973 13.12 1.91 26.41
C HIS A 973 12.85 3.37 26.01
N GLY A 974 12.80 3.64 24.71
CA GLY A 974 12.47 4.97 24.19
C GLY A 974 11.95 4.97 22.76
N ASN A 975 11.12 5.96 22.43
CA ASN A 975 10.71 6.26 21.05
C ASN A 975 11.60 7.37 20.50
N VAL A 976 12.43 7.03 19.51
CA VAL A 976 13.54 7.87 19.04
C VAL A 976 13.44 8.06 17.54
N LYS A 977 13.79 9.24 17.04
CA LYS A 977 13.88 9.40 15.58
C LYS A 977 15.04 8.58 15.02
N ASP A 978 14.86 7.93 13.89
CA ASP A 978 15.91 7.13 13.22
C ASP A 978 17.18 7.94 12.88
N SER A 979 17.07 9.25 12.65
CA SER A 979 18.20 10.16 12.48
C SER A 979 18.89 10.56 13.79
N GLU A 980 18.25 10.34 14.94
CA GLU A 980 18.67 10.82 16.26
C GLU A 980 19.13 9.67 17.19
N GLU A 981 19.24 8.43 16.70
CA GLU A 981 19.59 7.27 17.55
C GLU A 981 20.90 7.47 18.31
N SER A 982 21.94 7.98 17.63
CA SER A 982 23.24 8.24 18.25
C SER A 982 23.18 9.35 19.29
N LEU A 983 22.40 10.41 19.03
CA LEU A 983 22.20 11.53 19.96
C LEU A 983 21.47 11.07 21.21
N TRP A 984 20.39 10.32 21.04
CA TRP A 984 19.61 9.76 22.14
C TRP A 984 20.42 8.79 22.99
N THR A 985 21.16 7.88 22.35
CA THR A 985 22.01 6.90 23.03
C THR A 985 23.09 7.59 23.87
N LYS A 986 23.70 8.65 23.32
CA LYS A 986 24.66 9.48 24.04
C LYS A 986 24.00 10.17 25.24
N HIS A 987 22.86 10.82 25.03
CA HIS A 987 22.10 11.48 26.09
C HIS A 987 21.74 10.52 27.24
N VAL A 988 21.24 9.31 26.94
CA VAL A 988 20.96 8.29 27.95
C VAL A 988 22.20 7.95 28.77
N SER A 989 23.35 7.69 28.11
CA SER A 989 24.59 7.34 28.83
C SER A 989 25.13 8.48 29.69
N GLU A 990 25.10 9.72 29.19
CA GLU A 990 25.60 10.90 29.89
C GLU A 990 24.71 11.22 31.09
N SER A 991 23.39 11.25 30.91
CA SER A 991 22.43 11.53 31.98
C SER A 991 22.45 10.45 33.06
N VAL A 992 22.52 9.16 32.71
CA VAL A 992 22.68 8.09 33.71
C VAL A 992 23.99 8.25 34.50
N GLY A 993 25.08 8.65 33.83
CA GLY A 993 26.37 8.93 34.48
C GLY A 993 26.32 10.14 35.42
N GLU A 994 25.66 11.22 35.02
CA GLU A 994 25.44 12.40 35.86
C GLU A 994 24.58 12.09 37.08
N ILE A 995 23.48 11.35 36.88
CA ILE A 995 22.60 10.89 37.96
C ILE A 995 23.38 10.01 38.92
N ALA A 996 24.15 9.03 38.43
CA ALA A 996 24.99 8.17 39.26
C ALA A 996 25.95 8.98 40.16
N LYS A 997 26.62 9.99 39.59
CA LYS A 997 27.49 10.90 40.36
C LYS A 997 26.71 11.68 41.42
N SER A 998 25.52 12.19 41.08
CA SER A 998 24.67 12.95 42.02
C SER A 998 24.15 12.09 43.18
N GLU A 999 23.93 10.80 42.93
CA GLU A 999 23.54 9.80 43.93
C GLU A 999 24.74 9.24 44.71
N GLY A 1000 25.95 9.77 44.49
CA GLY A 1000 27.16 9.40 45.23
C GLY A 1000 27.89 8.16 44.68
N HIS A 1001 27.54 7.69 43.49
CA HIS A 1001 28.20 6.55 42.84
C HIS A 1001 29.33 7.00 41.92
N CYS A 1002 30.47 6.31 42.00
CA CYS A 1002 31.59 6.47 41.06
C CYS A 1002 31.55 5.35 40.02
N TRP A 1003 30.65 5.49 39.03
CA TRP A 1003 30.46 4.49 37.99
C TRP A 1003 30.99 4.96 36.63
N GLU A 1004 31.62 4.04 35.91
CA GLU A 1004 31.77 4.12 34.46
C GLU A 1004 30.47 3.66 33.81
N VAL A 1005 29.86 4.54 33.01
CA VAL A 1005 28.59 4.28 32.32
C VAL A 1005 28.84 4.17 30.83
N SER A 1006 28.37 3.08 30.22
CA SER A 1006 28.55 2.80 28.80
C SER A 1006 27.33 2.11 28.22
N ILE A 1007 27.12 2.25 26.91
CA ILE A 1007 26.06 1.54 26.19
C ILE A 1007 26.65 0.22 25.68
N GLU A 1008 26.14 -0.90 26.21
CA GLU A 1008 26.60 -2.23 25.83
C GLU A 1008 25.94 -2.70 24.54
N HIS A 1009 24.64 -2.41 24.40
CA HIS A 1009 23.85 -2.77 23.24
C HIS A 1009 22.75 -1.74 22.98
N LEU A 1010 22.40 -1.56 21.72
CA LEU A 1010 21.27 -0.73 21.29
C LEU A 1010 20.36 -1.59 20.41
N GLU A 1011 19.24 -2.01 20.99
CA GLU A 1011 18.26 -2.85 20.31
C GLU A 1011 17.25 -2.00 19.54
N ARG A 1012 16.92 -2.44 18.33
CA ARG A 1012 15.98 -1.78 17.42
C ARG A 1012 14.73 -2.63 17.32
N VAL A 1013 13.84 -2.48 18.30
CA VAL A 1013 12.70 -3.38 18.50
C VAL A 1013 11.74 -3.37 17.31
N LYS A 1014 11.24 -2.19 16.95
CA LYS A 1014 10.33 -1.99 15.82
C LYS A 1014 10.25 -0.54 15.40
N TRP A 1015 9.65 -0.30 14.25
CA TRP A 1015 9.09 1.00 13.92
C TRP A 1015 7.84 1.26 14.76
N TYR A 1016 7.84 2.33 15.53
CA TYR A 1016 6.69 2.76 16.34
C TYR A 1016 5.75 3.66 15.51
N ALA A 1017 6.34 4.59 14.75
CA ALA A 1017 5.64 5.47 13.81
C ALA A 1017 6.63 5.84 12.68
N PRO A 1018 6.21 6.52 11.60
CA PRO A 1018 7.13 6.96 10.56
C PRO A 1018 8.31 7.75 11.14
N HIS A 1019 9.53 7.33 10.81
CA HIS A 1019 10.80 7.85 11.35
C HIS A 1019 10.98 7.73 12.86
N ILE A 1020 10.05 7.13 13.61
CA ILE A 1020 10.17 6.91 15.06
C ILE A 1020 10.37 5.43 15.30
N ARG A 1021 11.52 5.06 15.84
CA ARG A 1021 11.89 3.71 16.21
C ARG A 1021 11.73 3.53 17.72
N HIS A 1022 11.16 2.40 18.13
CA HIS A 1022 11.26 1.96 19.51
C HIS A 1022 12.66 1.34 19.68
N LEU A 1023 13.49 1.99 20.49
CA LEU A 1023 14.83 1.54 20.87
C LEU A 1023 14.86 1.04 22.31
N VAL A 1024 15.80 0.14 22.59
CA VAL A 1024 16.19 -0.22 23.95
C VAL A 1024 17.70 -0.07 24.07
N ALA A 1025 18.15 0.83 24.95
CA ALA A 1025 19.55 0.98 25.30
C ALA A 1025 19.85 0.11 26.52
N ASP A 1026 20.76 -0.86 26.35
CA ASP A 1026 21.30 -1.66 27.44
C ASP A 1026 22.51 -0.90 28.03
N VAL A 1027 22.28 -0.17 29.11
CA VAL A 1027 23.25 0.71 29.76
C VAL A 1027 23.98 -0.05 30.86
N ARG A 1028 25.29 -0.20 30.73
CA ARG A 1028 26.15 -0.83 31.72
C ARG A 1028 26.76 0.22 32.64
N CYS A 1029 26.50 0.07 33.94
CA CYS A 1029 27.12 0.85 35.01
C CYS A 1029 28.11 -0.07 35.75
N ARG A 1030 29.38 0.34 35.88
CA ARG A 1030 30.40 -0.42 36.63
C ARG A 1030 31.12 0.49 37.60
N GLN A 1031 31.37 0.00 38.80
CA GLN A 1031 32.24 0.71 39.73
C GLN A 1031 33.63 0.95 39.13
N SER A 1032 34.03 2.22 39.08
CA SER A 1032 35.36 2.61 38.64
C SER A 1032 36.37 2.12 39.67
N GLN A 1033 37.34 1.30 39.24
CA GLN A 1033 38.47 0.93 40.09
C GLN A 1033 39.30 2.19 40.33
N ARG A 1034 39.44 2.59 41.60
CA ARG A 1034 40.39 3.64 42.00
C ARG A 1034 41.83 3.18 41.81
#